data_AF-A0A1V4YK67-F1
#
_entry.id   AF-A0A1V4YK67-F1
#
_cell.length_a   1.000
_cell.length_b   1.000
_cell.length_c   1.000
_cell.angle_alpha   90.00
_cell.angle_beta   90.00
_cell.angle_gamma   90.00
#
_symmetry.space_group_name_H-M   'P 1'
#
loop_
_entity.id
_entity.type
_entity.pdbx_description
1 polymer ?
#
loop_
_entity_poly.entity_id
_entity_poly.type
_entity_poly.pdbx_seq_one_letter_code
_entity_poly.pdbx_strand_id
1 'polypeptide(L)'
;MRTKLSGFIYSLVGLIYSGIVLLFVAISTEAALVDNVTVDKSELISAIDEASIKLESAVAGDEPGEYPQSAISAFGAAKDKAESVAEDDNATQAEVDQTLSDLKAAEARFDAAKITAVDHTPPSTVSSLRETGTGTSWIRWGWKNPSEPDFSYVMLYLDGVFIRKTPNAFYNATGFSPGTVHTLSIETVDTSGNINPELVSDPATTEPLIDTVPPSPVTALNESSVGLDWIRWTWKNPKDADFEHVMVYFDDKFVTNTSDVFYNAIGLAEGTTHTISLKTVDTSGNINHKTVSDSATTKITDRTPPAPVTDLNESAIGASWIYWTWTNPADQDLSHVRIYIDGAFVTTTPNNYYNATGLSNGVEHSIAIETVDASGNINTAQVTDPATTLKLPVISNVAGRSIKATSITLEWDASEDTATVQISVNGTLLDTVTESRYVHSDLNSSTTYNYTLVPFDQNGLKGEAVSISLTTSSSSSSGGGGGGSNGGSSKSSSGGGGGGAGSVEDFANIAMKDVDSEYLRTNSNITYEFTREGNAIQSVRFYSLKNSGEITSTIEVLNNRSKLALIDPEGLVYKYINIWVGKAGFATSDNIRDAQVEFRVNNSWLEEMAISADNIKLQRYNGTAWEVLPTILESNNTSYSIFEAQTPGFSPFAITAQGLLTSLVDNVTDTPFTHISDVGMEKKQPAKSRIWTFIIVFVLMGILAVGYEYLKKE
;
A
#
# COMPACT_ATOMS: atom_id res chain seq x y z
N MET A 1 -21.72 -85.01 -45.45
CA MET A 1 -21.73 -86.40 -44.94
C MET A 1 -22.78 -86.47 -43.84
N ARG A 2 -23.82 -87.29 -43.99
CA ARG A 2 -23.99 -88.64 -43.37
C ARG A 2 -24.34 -88.57 -41.87
N THR A 3 -25.42 -89.17 -41.35
CA THR A 3 -26.55 -89.89 -41.99
C THR A 3 -27.75 -90.01 -41.04
N LYS A 4 -28.96 -90.24 -41.57
CA LYS A 4 -30.11 -90.83 -40.85
C LYS A 4 -29.88 -92.33 -40.56
N LEU A 5 -30.86 -92.92 -39.85
CA LEU A 5 -31.15 -94.34 -39.52
C LEU A 5 -30.85 -94.66 -38.04
N SER A 6 -31.76 -95.12 -37.18
CA SER A 6 -32.96 -95.99 -37.28
C SER A 6 -32.69 -97.50 -37.31
N GLY A 7 -32.97 -98.15 -36.17
CA GLY A 7 -33.60 -99.48 -36.07
C GLY A 7 -32.76 -100.74 -36.32
N PHE A 8 -33.01 -101.77 -35.49
CA PHE A 8 -32.95 -103.25 -35.68
C PHE A 8 -32.51 -103.94 -34.36
N ILE A 9 -32.93 -105.17 -33.98
CA ILE A 9 -34.11 -106.01 -34.31
C ILE A 9 -34.22 -107.17 -33.26
N TYR A 10 -35.15 -108.13 -33.47
CA TYR A 10 -35.45 -109.40 -32.75
C TYR A 10 -36.57 -109.28 -31.71
N SER A 11 -37.82 -109.76 -31.87
CA SER A 11 -38.51 -110.77 -32.73
C SER A 11 -38.32 -112.25 -32.35
N LEU A 12 -39.38 -112.89 -31.80
CA LEU A 12 -39.98 -114.12 -32.34
C LEU A 12 -41.37 -114.48 -31.70
N VAL A 13 -42.43 -114.59 -32.54
CA VAL A 13 -43.57 -115.58 -32.62
C VAL A 13 -44.12 -116.26 -31.32
N GLY A 14 -45.42 -116.56 -31.12
CA GLY A 14 -46.66 -116.38 -31.92
C GLY A 14 -47.69 -117.53 -31.78
N LEU A 15 -48.95 -117.19 -31.41
CA LEU A 15 -50.27 -117.87 -31.58
C LEU A 15 -50.40 -119.39 -31.90
N ILE A 16 -51.11 -120.15 -31.04
CA ILE A 16 -52.09 -121.25 -31.35
C ILE A 16 -53.09 -121.31 -30.15
N TYR A 17 -54.41 -121.02 -30.23
CA TYR A 17 -55.59 -121.73 -30.79
C TYR A 17 -56.04 -123.04 -30.09
N SER A 18 -57.19 -123.04 -29.38
CA SER A 18 -58.39 -123.91 -29.64
C SER A 18 -59.32 -124.17 -28.43
N GLY A 19 -60.64 -123.94 -28.65
CA GLY A 19 -61.79 -124.51 -27.90
C GLY A 19 -62.32 -123.71 -26.68
N ILE A 20 -63.62 -123.56 -26.40
CA ILE A 20 -64.91 -123.93 -27.06
C ILE A 20 -66.05 -123.31 -26.19
N VAL A 21 -67.27 -122.90 -26.60
CA VAL A 21 -67.92 -122.51 -27.88
C VAL A 21 -69.24 -121.72 -27.56
N LEU A 22 -69.86 -120.98 -28.50
CA LEU A 22 -71.18 -120.32 -28.30
C LEU A 22 -72.36 -121.33 -28.26
N LEU A 23 -73.52 -120.96 -27.65
CA LEU A 23 -74.86 -120.82 -28.30
C LEU A 23 -76.09 -121.19 -27.40
N PHE A 24 -76.95 -120.19 -27.14
CA PHE A 24 -78.43 -120.18 -26.92
C PHE A 24 -79.20 -121.15 -25.99
N VAL A 25 -79.91 -120.53 -25.03
CA VAL A 25 -81.37 -120.61 -24.74
C VAL A 25 -82.06 -121.99 -24.62
N ALA A 26 -82.51 -122.31 -23.40
CA ALA A 26 -83.88 -122.76 -23.12
C ALA A 26 -84.27 -122.48 -21.65
N ILE A 27 -85.55 -122.15 -21.40
CA ILE A 27 -86.11 -121.89 -20.07
C ILE A 27 -86.65 -123.20 -19.46
N SER A 28 -86.25 -123.49 -18.22
CA SER A 28 -87.10 -124.13 -17.19
C SER A 28 -86.52 -123.72 -15.82
N THR A 29 -87.20 -122.96 -14.95
CA THR A 29 -88.36 -123.41 -14.15
C THR A 29 -87.94 -124.69 -13.41
N GLU A 30 -87.63 -124.75 -12.12
CA GLU A 30 -88.04 -124.10 -10.86
C GLU A 30 -86.98 -124.51 -9.78
N ALA A 31 -86.91 -124.04 -8.54
CA ALA A 31 -87.49 -122.91 -7.78
C ALA A 31 -86.65 -122.78 -6.48
N ALA A 32 -86.80 -121.64 -5.78
CA ALA A 32 -86.84 -121.49 -4.30
C ALA A 32 -85.79 -122.23 -3.41
N LEU A 33 -85.13 -121.61 -2.42
CA LEU A 33 -85.49 -120.40 -1.66
C LEU A 33 -84.31 -119.44 -1.45
N VAL A 34 -84.59 -118.16 -1.69
CA VAL A 34 -84.11 -116.99 -0.93
C VAL A 34 -85.10 -116.84 0.26
N ASP A 35 -84.78 -116.43 1.48
CA ASP A 35 -83.58 -115.80 2.05
C ASP A 35 -83.36 -116.27 3.51
N ASN A 36 -82.15 -116.07 4.04
CA ASN A 36 -81.89 -115.23 5.23
C ASN A 36 -80.38 -115.23 5.50
N VAL A 37 -79.59 -114.68 4.57
CA VAL A 37 -78.15 -114.47 4.82
C VAL A 37 -78.02 -113.30 5.80
N THR A 38 -77.76 -113.62 7.07
CA THR A 38 -77.41 -112.62 8.09
C THR A 38 -76.12 -111.94 7.69
N VAL A 39 -76.14 -110.61 7.58
CA VAL A 39 -74.97 -109.78 7.25
C VAL A 39 -73.92 -109.93 8.35
N ASP A 40 -72.69 -110.28 7.97
CA ASP A 40 -71.56 -110.43 8.89
C ASP A 40 -70.85 -109.08 9.04
N LYS A 41 -70.90 -108.55 10.27
CA LYS A 41 -70.27 -107.28 10.65
C LYS A 41 -69.03 -107.46 11.53
N SER A 42 -68.59 -108.70 11.79
CA SER A 42 -67.56 -109.01 12.79
C SER A 42 -66.20 -108.34 12.50
N GLU A 43 -65.76 -108.33 11.23
CA GLU A 43 -64.54 -107.61 10.82
C GLU A 43 -64.68 -106.09 10.88
N LEU A 44 -65.87 -105.54 10.59
CA LEU A 44 -66.14 -104.10 10.70
C LEU A 44 -66.10 -103.63 12.15
N ILE A 45 -66.75 -104.37 13.06
CA ILE A 45 -66.73 -104.10 14.50
C ILE A 45 -65.29 -104.17 15.03
N SER A 46 -64.53 -105.20 14.65
CA SER A 46 -63.13 -105.35 15.07
C SER A 46 -62.25 -104.18 14.59
N ALA A 47 -62.45 -103.70 13.35
CA ALA A 47 -61.73 -102.54 12.82
C ALA A 47 -62.16 -101.22 13.49
N ILE A 48 -63.42 -101.09 13.93
CA ILE A 48 -63.90 -99.95 14.73
C ILE A 48 -63.24 -99.94 16.11
N ASP A 49 -63.10 -101.10 16.77
CA ASP A 49 -62.41 -101.22 18.06
C ASP A 49 -60.92 -100.83 17.93
N GLU A 50 -60.23 -101.34 16.92
CA GLU A 50 -58.83 -100.98 16.61
C GLU A 50 -58.67 -99.49 16.30
N ALA A 51 -59.57 -98.91 15.49
CA ALA A 51 -59.60 -97.48 15.19
C ALA A 51 -59.86 -96.62 16.43
N SER A 52 -60.74 -97.07 17.33
CA SER A 52 -61.05 -96.40 18.59
C SER A 52 -59.84 -96.33 19.51
N ILE A 53 -59.13 -97.46 19.70
CA ILE A 53 -57.89 -97.53 20.47
C ILE A 53 -56.82 -96.60 19.89
N LYS A 54 -56.66 -96.60 18.55
CA LYS A 54 -55.72 -95.69 17.88
C LYS A 54 -56.06 -94.22 18.13
N LEU A 55 -57.33 -93.83 17.98
CA LEU A 55 -57.80 -92.46 18.22
C LEU A 55 -57.67 -92.02 19.68
N GLU A 56 -57.95 -92.90 20.65
CA GLU A 56 -57.72 -92.60 22.08
C GLU A 56 -56.24 -92.40 22.42
N SER A 57 -55.34 -93.12 21.73
CA SER A 57 -53.89 -92.97 21.89
C SER A 57 -53.28 -91.79 21.11
N ALA A 58 -54.06 -91.14 20.24
CA ALA A 58 -53.58 -90.10 19.35
C ALA A 58 -53.47 -88.74 20.07
N VAL A 59 -52.25 -88.20 20.13
CA VAL A 59 -52.02 -86.83 20.59
C VAL A 59 -52.05 -85.89 19.39
N ALA A 60 -52.85 -84.83 19.50
CA ALA A 60 -52.95 -83.77 18.50
C ALA A 60 -51.84 -82.74 18.71
N GLY A 61 -51.01 -82.52 17.70
CA GLY A 61 -49.94 -81.53 17.76
C GLY A 61 -48.96 -81.67 16.60
N ASP A 62 -47.82 -80.99 16.75
CA ASP A 62 -46.82 -80.79 15.70
C ASP A 62 -45.48 -81.49 16.02
N GLU A 63 -45.36 -82.21 17.14
CA GLU A 63 -44.12 -82.86 17.59
C GLU A 63 -43.95 -84.32 17.09
N PRO A 64 -42.72 -84.87 17.03
CA PRO A 64 -42.47 -86.25 16.64
C PRO A 64 -43.21 -87.27 17.52
N GLY A 65 -44.08 -88.06 16.90
CA GLY A 65 -44.96 -89.03 17.56
C GLY A 65 -46.43 -88.60 17.62
N GLU A 66 -46.72 -87.32 17.42
CA GLU A 66 -48.06 -86.73 17.36
C GLU A 66 -48.64 -86.81 15.93
N TYR A 67 -49.90 -86.41 15.81
CA TYR A 67 -50.65 -86.37 14.55
C TYR A 67 -51.27 -84.98 14.36
N PRO A 68 -51.28 -84.43 13.14
CA PRO A 68 -52.02 -83.21 12.84
C PRO A 68 -53.50 -83.37 13.19
N GLN A 69 -54.11 -82.36 13.82
CA GLN A 69 -55.52 -82.40 14.23
C GLN A 69 -56.48 -82.74 13.08
N SER A 70 -56.15 -82.34 11.85
CA SER A 70 -56.90 -82.69 10.63
C SER A 70 -56.91 -84.19 10.32
N ALA A 71 -55.82 -84.91 10.61
CA ALA A 71 -55.74 -86.36 10.44
C ALA A 71 -56.56 -87.10 11.50
N ILE A 72 -56.47 -86.69 12.77
CA ILE A 72 -57.29 -87.23 13.87
C ILE A 72 -58.78 -87.04 13.55
N SER A 73 -59.20 -85.83 13.16
CA SER A 73 -60.61 -85.55 12.83
C SER A 73 -61.10 -86.31 11.58
N ALA A 74 -60.25 -86.49 10.57
CA ALA A 74 -60.61 -87.26 9.38
C ALA A 74 -60.75 -88.77 9.67
N PHE A 75 -59.90 -89.32 10.54
CA PHE A 75 -59.99 -90.73 10.94
C PHE A 75 -61.17 -90.97 11.90
N GLY A 76 -61.42 -90.05 12.84
CA GLY A 76 -62.63 -90.04 13.67
C GLY A 76 -63.91 -90.05 12.83
N ALA A 77 -64.04 -89.15 11.85
CA ALA A 77 -65.21 -89.14 10.97
C ALA A 77 -65.39 -90.42 10.12
N ALA A 78 -64.29 -91.11 9.77
CA ALA A 78 -64.37 -92.41 9.09
C ALA A 78 -64.82 -93.53 10.04
N LYS A 79 -64.38 -93.49 11.30
CA LYS A 79 -64.79 -94.40 12.38
C LYS A 79 -66.26 -94.18 12.77
N ASP A 80 -66.72 -92.93 12.90
CA ASP A 80 -68.13 -92.60 13.17
C ASP A 80 -69.06 -93.07 12.03
N LYS A 81 -68.61 -92.93 10.76
CA LYS A 81 -69.31 -93.48 9.58
C LYS A 81 -69.37 -95.02 9.64
N ALA A 82 -68.30 -95.66 10.09
CA ALA A 82 -68.25 -97.11 10.25
C ALA A 82 -69.19 -97.60 11.37
N GLU A 83 -69.26 -96.91 12.50
CA GLU A 83 -70.22 -97.17 13.57
C GLU A 83 -71.67 -97.04 13.06
N SER A 84 -72.00 -95.99 12.31
CA SER A 84 -73.33 -95.83 11.73
C SER A 84 -73.75 -96.98 10.80
N VAL A 85 -72.80 -97.64 10.12
CA VAL A 85 -73.08 -98.83 9.27
C VAL A 85 -73.08 -100.11 10.10
N ALA A 86 -72.29 -100.17 11.18
CA ALA A 86 -72.31 -101.27 12.12
C ALA A 86 -73.65 -101.35 12.88
N GLU A 87 -74.23 -100.22 13.26
CA GLU A 87 -75.49 -100.11 14.01
C GLU A 87 -76.76 -100.20 13.13
N ASP A 88 -76.70 -99.97 11.81
CA ASP A 88 -77.89 -100.08 10.95
C ASP A 88 -78.26 -101.54 10.67
N ASP A 89 -79.36 -102.02 11.26
CA ASP A 89 -79.96 -103.35 11.04
C ASP A 89 -80.27 -103.66 9.56
N ASN A 90 -80.32 -102.65 8.67
CA ASN A 90 -80.63 -102.79 7.25
C ASN A 90 -79.41 -102.72 6.32
N ALA A 91 -78.21 -102.45 6.84
CA ALA A 91 -76.99 -102.31 6.04
C ALA A 91 -76.68 -103.61 5.26
N THR A 92 -76.43 -103.50 3.96
CA THR A 92 -76.09 -104.65 3.12
C THR A 92 -74.63 -105.09 3.33
N GLN A 93 -74.31 -106.35 3.03
CA GLN A 93 -72.92 -106.84 3.12
C GLN A 93 -71.96 -106.00 2.24
N ALA A 94 -72.40 -105.55 1.07
CA ALA A 94 -71.58 -104.69 0.21
C ALA A 94 -71.29 -103.31 0.84
N GLU A 95 -72.21 -102.76 1.61
CA GLU A 95 -72.00 -101.51 2.36
C GLU A 95 -71.08 -101.72 3.57
N VAL A 96 -71.19 -102.87 4.26
CA VAL A 96 -70.29 -103.28 5.35
C VAL A 96 -68.86 -103.46 4.82
N ASP A 97 -68.68 -104.23 3.74
CA ASP A 97 -67.37 -104.52 3.14
C ASP A 97 -66.71 -103.24 2.59
N GLN A 98 -67.48 -102.37 1.92
CA GLN A 98 -66.98 -101.08 1.44
C GLN A 98 -66.62 -100.15 2.60
N THR A 99 -67.39 -100.15 3.69
CA THR A 99 -67.11 -99.29 4.85
C THR A 99 -65.90 -99.79 5.65
N LEU A 100 -65.68 -101.10 5.72
CA LEU A 100 -64.45 -101.71 6.25
C LEU A 100 -63.22 -101.32 5.42
N SER A 101 -63.35 -101.32 4.09
CA SER A 101 -62.30 -100.84 3.17
C SER A 101 -62.02 -99.35 3.33
N ASP A 102 -63.07 -98.52 3.44
CA ASP A 102 -62.97 -97.09 3.69
C ASP A 102 -62.25 -96.80 5.02
N LEU A 103 -62.61 -97.52 6.09
CA LEU A 103 -62.02 -97.36 7.43
C LEU A 103 -60.54 -97.76 7.44
N LYS A 104 -60.17 -98.93 6.90
CA LYS A 104 -58.78 -99.38 6.76
C LYS A 104 -57.95 -98.41 5.89
N ALA A 105 -58.56 -97.81 4.86
CA ALA A 105 -57.91 -96.78 4.06
C ALA A 105 -57.78 -95.43 4.80
N ALA A 106 -58.70 -95.08 5.70
CA ALA A 106 -58.58 -93.92 6.57
C ALA A 106 -57.48 -94.12 7.63
N GLU A 107 -57.42 -95.30 8.23
CA GLU A 107 -56.39 -95.74 9.16
C GLU A 107 -54.99 -95.66 8.53
N ALA A 108 -54.80 -96.18 7.31
CA ALA A 108 -53.52 -96.10 6.62
C ALA A 108 -53.08 -94.65 6.33
N ARG A 109 -54.02 -93.74 6.09
CA ARG A 109 -53.73 -92.29 5.94
C ARG A 109 -53.43 -91.63 7.28
N PHE A 110 -54.11 -92.06 8.34
CA PHE A 110 -53.88 -91.61 9.71
C PHE A 110 -52.47 -91.99 10.17
N ASP A 111 -52.10 -93.27 10.08
CA ASP A 111 -50.75 -93.76 10.41
C ASP A 111 -49.66 -93.06 9.60
N ALA A 112 -49.91 -92.80 8.29
CA ALA A 112 -48.98 -92.06 7.43
C ALA A 112 -48.89 -90.55 7.74
N ALA A 113 -49.85 -89.98 8.47
CA ALA A 113 -49.83 -88.59 8.92
C ALA A 113 -49.07 -88.39 10.25
N LYS A 114 -48.55 -89.48 10.87
CA LYS A 114 -47.74 -89.39 12.08
C LYS A 114 -46.46 -88.60 11.81
N ILE A 115 -46.19 -87.60 12.63
CA ILE A 115 -44.97 -86.81 12.54
C ILE A 115 -43.80 -87.68 13.00
N THR A 116 -42.80 -87.86 12.14
CA THR A 116 -41.68 -88.79 12.40
C THR A 116 -40.38 -88.09 12.78
N ALA A 117 -40.21 -86.83 12.37
CA ALA A 117 -39.15 -85.94 12.81
C ALA A 117 -39.58 -84.49 12.55
N VAL A 118 -39.14 -83.58 13.41
CA VAL A 118 -39.18 -82.12 13.20
C VAL A 118 -37.75 -81.63 13.31
N ASP A 119 -37.39 -80.73 12.41
CA ASP A 119 -36.07 -80.09 12.41
C ASP A 119 -36.13 -78.83 13.29
N HIS A 120 -35.36 -78.86 14.39
CA HIS A 120 -35.17 -77.75 15.32
C HIS A 120 -33.72 -77.24 15.33
N THR A 121 -32.93 -77.57 14.29
CA THR A 121 -31.52 -77.21 14.20
C THR A 121 -31.33 -76.04 13.24
N PRO A 122 -31.09 -74.80 13.73
CA PRO A 122 -30.82 -73.68 12.84
C PRO A 122 -29.58 -73.91 11.99
N PRO A 123 -29.53 -73.35 10.78
CA PRO A 123 -28.37 -73.49 9.90
C PRO A 123 -27.18 -72.72 10.46
N SER A 124 -25.96 -73.06 10.04
CA SER A 124 -24.76 -72.29 10.37
C SER A 124 -24.90 -70.80 10.01
N THR A 125 -24.04 -69.95 10.59
CA THR A 125 -23.97 -68.53 10.21
C THR A 125 -23.35 -68.31 8.82
N VAL A 126 -23.52 -67.11 8.28
CA VAL A 126 -22.77 -66.71 7.06
C VAL A 126 -21.28 -66.58 7.37
N SER A 127 -20.44 -66.92 6.40
CA SER A 127 -18.98 -66.79 6.52
C SER A 127 -18.43 -65.73 5.57
N SER A 128 -17.25 -65.19 5.90
CA SER A 128 -16.53 -64.23 5.06
C SER A 128 -17.31 -62.94 4.73
N LEU A 129 -18.28 -62.55 5.56
CA LEU A 129 -18.94 -61.24 5.47
C LEU A 129 -17.90 -60.14 5.57
N ARG A 130 -17.91 -59.23 4.59
CA ARG A 130 -17.11 -58.02 4.52
C ARG A 130 -17.65 -57.08 3.44
N GLU A 131 -17.19 -55.85 3.44
CA GLU A 131 -17.29 -54.96 2.31
C GLU A 131 -16.45 -55.46 1.11
N THR A 132 -16.97 -55.22 -0.08
CA THR A 132 -16.38 -55.59 -1.38
C THR A 132 -16.15 -54.36 -2.27
N GLY A 133 -16.56 -53.19 -1.78
CA GLY A 133 -16.41 -51.90 -2.41
C GLY A 133 -17.24 -50.86 -1.68
N THR A 134 -16.70 -49.66 -1.57
CA THR A 134 -17.30 -48.47 -0.99
C THR A 134 -17.33 -47.35 -2.02
N GLY A 135 -18.16 -46.35 -1.77
CA GLY A 135 -18.17 -45.08 -2.48
C GLY A 135 -18.74 -43.99 -1.58
N THR A 136 -18.82 -42.76 -2.09
CA THR A 136 -19.27 -41.59 -1.30
C THR A 136 -20.72 -41.64 -0.82
N SER A 137 -21.55 -42.54 -1.35
CA SER A 137 -22.96 -42.68 -0.94
C SER A 137 -23.47 -44.12 -0.95
N TRP A 138 -22.58 -45.11 -1.06
CA TRP A 138 -22.93 -46.51 -1.21
C TRP A 138 -21.86 -47.45 -0.63
N ILE A 139 -22.30 -48.64 -0.22
CA ILE A 139 -21.43 -49.73 0.24
C ILE A 139 -21.97 -51.05 -0.32
N ARG A 140 -21.08 -51.96 -0.74
CA ARG A 140 -21.44 -53.32 -1.19
C ARG A 140 -20.82 -54.35 -0.28
N TRP A 141 -21.64 -55.16 0.37
CA TRP A 141 -21.20 -56.32 1.15
C TRP A 141 -21.33 -57.61 0.35
N GLY A 142 -20.39 -58.51 0.58
CA GLY A 142 -20.42 -59.88 0.09
C GLY A 142 -20.09 -60.86 1.21
N TRP A 143 -20.72 -62.03 1.18
CA TRP A 143 -20.49 -63.11 2.13
C TRP A 143 -20.62 -64.46 1.42
N LYS A 144 -20.56 -65.54 2.20
CA LYS A 144 -20.82 -66.90 1.74
C LYS A 144 -21.88 -67.52 2.66
N ASN A 145 -23.01 -67.91 2.06
CA ASN A 145 -24.08 -68.63 2.75
C ASN A 145 -23.61 -70.01 3.26
N PRO A 146 -24.31 -70.60 4.24
CA PRO A 146 -24.17 -72.00 4.61
C PRO A 146 -24.29 -72.95 3.42
N SER A 147 -23.67 -74.11 3.53
CA SER A 147 -23.77 -75.20 2.53
C SER A 147 -24.72 -76.32 2.95
N GLU A 148 -25.46 -76.13 4.05
CA GLU A 148 -26.44 -77.09 4.54
C GLU A 148 -27.65 -77.19 3.58
N PRO A 149 -28.19 -78.40 3.30
CA PRO A 149 -29.23 -78.58 2.29
C PRO A 149 -30.58 -77.91 2.61
N ASP A 150 -30.81 -77.61 3.88
CA ASP A 150 -31.99 -76.97 4.47
C ASP A 150 -31.85 -75.45 4.55
N PHE A 151 -30.67 -74.85 4.31
CA PHE A 151 -30.52 -73.39 4.29
C PHE A 151 -31.45 -72.75 3.24
N SER A 152 -32.22 -71.74 3.67
CA SER A 152 -33.26 -71.11 2.84
C SER A 152 -32.92 -69.66 2.47
N TYR A 153 -32.67 -68.80 3.46
CA TYR A 153 -32.35 -67.39 3.21
C TYR A 153 -31.62 -66.74 4.39
N VAL A 154 -31.12 -65.53 4.17
CA VAL A 154 -30.65 -64.64 5.23
C VAL A 154 -31.63 -63.51 5.52
N MET A 155 -31.65 -63.05 6.77
CA MET A 155 -32.28 -61.81 7.21
C MET A 155 -31.22 -60.73 7.32
N LEU A 156 -31.39 -59.63 6.59
CA LEU A 156 -30.45 -58.51 6.55
C LEU A 156 -30.92 -57.36 7.44
N TYR A 157 -30.02 -56.85 8.27
CA TYR A 157 -30.22 -55.68 9.12
C TYR A 157 -29.14 -54.64 8.82
N LEU A 158 -29.52 -53.39 8.59
CA LEU A 158 -28.60 -52.29 8.37
C LEU A 158 -28.74 -51.31 9.54
N ASP A 159 -27.64 -51.05 10.26
CA ASP A 159 -27.62 -50.23 11.47
C ASP A 159 -28.66 -50.69 12.53
N GLY A 160 -28.87 -52.01 12.61
CA GLY A 160 -29.86 -52.65 13.49
C GLY A 160 -31.30 -52.66 12.96
N VAL A 161 -31.59 -52.01 11.84
CA VAL A 161 -32.93 -51.98 11.22
C VAL A 161 -33.07 -53.12 10.21
N PHE A 162 -34.09 -53.97 10.36
CA PHE A 162 -34.39 -55.02 9.39
C PHE A 162 -34.72 -54.43 8.01
N ILE A 163 -34.04 -54.94 6.97
CA ILE A 163 -34.19 -54.50 5.59
C ILE A 163 -35.02 -55.49 4.78
N ARG A 164 -34.56 -56.75 4.66
CA ARG A 164 -35.23 -57.78 3.85
C ARG A 164 -34.70 -59.20 4.12
N LYS A 165 -35.51 -60.18 3.71
CA LYS A 165 -35.11 -61.57 3.50
C LYS A 165 -34.54 -61.76 2.09
N THR A 166 -33.47 -62.53 1.93
CA THR A 166 -32.89 -62.84 0.61
C THR A 166 -32.07 -64.13 0.60
N PRO A 167 -32.11 -64.97 -0.46
CA PRO A 167 -31.19 -66.10 -0.61
C PRO A 167 -29.82 -65.69 -1.18
N ASN A 168 -29.69 -64.46 -1.69
CA ASN A 168 -28.44 -63.95 -2.26
C ASN A 168 -27.32 -63.81 -1.22
N ALA A 169 -26.07 -63.96 -1.65
CA ALA A 169 -24.87 -63.82 -0.82
C ALA A 169 -24.20 -62.42 -0.90
N PHE A 170 -25.00 -61.37 -1.18
CA PHE A 170 -24.52 -59.98 -1.31
C PHE A 170 -25.63 -58.97 -1.00
N TYR A 171 -25.23 -57.75 -0.62
CA TYR A 171 -26.14 -56.60 -0.44
C TYR A 171 -25.47 -55.30 -0.86
N ASN A 172 -26.19 -54.49 -1.65
CA ASN A 172 -25.74 -53.18 -2.09
C ASN A 172 -26.62 -52.11 -1.43
N ALA A 173 -26.06 -51.32 -0.53
CA ALA A 173 -26.74 -50.19 0.09
C ALA A 173 -26.34 -48.87 -0.60
N THR A 174 -27.27 -47.93 -0.66
CA THR A 174 -27.12 -46.62 -1.33
C THR A 174 -27.91 -45.54 -0.60
N GLY A 175 -27.52 -44.28 -0.75
CA GLY A 175 -28.20 -43.13 -0.13
C GLY A 175 -27.61 -42.71 1.21
N PHE A 176 -26.40 -43.18 1.52
CA PHE A 176 -25.62 -42.73 2.67
C PHE A 176 -24.97 -41.36 2.41
N SER A 177 -24.57 -40.69 3.49
CA SER A 177 -23.69 -39.53 3.41
C SER A 177 -22.23 -39.97 3.22
N PRO A 178 -21.34 -39.12 2.68
CA PRO A 178 -19.91 -39.40 2.61
C PRO A 178 -19.26 -39.45 4.00
N GLY A 179 -18.29 -40.35 4.20
CA GLY A 179 -17.53 -40.48 5.45
C GLY A 179 -18.32 -41.02 6.66
N THR A 180 -19.49 -41.63 6.48
CA THR A 180 -20.29 -42.23 7.56
C THR A 180 -20.11 -43.74 7.68
N VAL A 181 -20.09 -44.24 8.91
CA VAL A 181 -20.00 -45.68 9.21
C VAL A 181 -21.39 -46.29 9.22
N HIS A 182 -21.56 -47.42 8.54
CA HIS A 182 -22.77 -48.23 8.51
C HIS A 182 -22.44 -49.70 8.74
N THR A 183 -23.30 -50.42 9.46
CA THR A 183 -23.07 -51.83 9.83
C THR A 183 -24.12 -52.73 9.21
N LEU A 184 -23.71 -53.66 8.34
CA LEU A 184 -24.58 -54.74 7.88
C LEU A 184 -24.49 -55.91 8.87
N SER A 185 -25.64 -56.43 9.29
CA SER A 185 -25.73 -57.58 10.19
C SER A 185 -26.67 -58.64 9.59
N ILE A 186 -26.34 -59.92 9.78
CA ILE A 186 -26.95 -61.03 9.06
C ILE A 186 -27.26 -62.20 9.99
N GLU A 187 -28.51 -62.69 9.93
CA GLU A 187 -28.95 -63.95 10.52
C GLU A 187 -29.30 -64.95 9.39
N THR A 188 -29.11 -66.25 9.63
CA THR A 188 -29.43 -67.33 8.68
C THR A 188 -30.70 -68.07 9.09
N VAL A 189 -31.50 -68.52 8.11
CA VAL A 189 -32.77 -69.21 8.31
C VAL A 189 -32.89 -70.41 7.36
N ASP A 190 -33.33 -71.56 7.88
CA ASP A 190 -33.56 -72.78 7.11
C ASP A 190 -34.97 -72.86 6.48
N THR A 191 -35.27 -73.99 5.85
CA THR A 191 -36.59 -74.31 5.25
C THR A 191 -37.67 -74.62 6.28
N SER A 192 -37.29 -75.03 7.49
CA SER A 192 -38.16 -75.35 8.62
C SER A 192 -38.61 -74.09 9.38
N GLY A 193 -37.86 -73.00 9.21
CA GLY A 193 -38.08 -71.70 9.83
C GLY A 193 -37.19 -71.42 11.04
N ASN A 194 -36.23 -72.29 11.39
CA ASN A 194 -35.34 -72.03 12.52
C ASN A 194 -34.35 -70.92 12.14
N ILE A 195 -34.17 -69.96 13.05
CA ILE A 195 -33.29 -68.80 12.88
C ILE A 195 -32.05 -69.04 13.73
N ASN A 196 -30.86 -68.86 13.16
CA ASN A 196 -29.63 -68.87 13.94
C ASN A 196 -29.55 -67.56 14.76
N PRO A 197 -29.48 -67.62 16.11
CA PRO A 197 -29.41 -66.44 16.96
C PRO A 197 -28.05 -65.73 16.94
N GLU A 198 -27.03 -66.30 16.29
CA GLU A 198 -25.72 -65.65 16.12
C GLU A 198 -25.77 -64.65 14.95
N LEU A 199 -25.79 -63.37 15.30
CA LEU A 199 -25.78 -62.25 14.36
C LEU A 199 -24.35 -61.96 13.88
N VAL A 200 -24.07 -62.16 12.59
CA VAL A 200 -22.77 -61.81 11.99
C VAL A 200 -22.82 -60.39 11.45
N SER A 201 -21.96 -59.50 11.97
CA SER A 201 -21.95 -58.07 11.64
C SER A 201 -20.63 -57.61 11.04
N ASP A 202 -20.70 -56.66 10.11
CA ASP A 202 -19.55 -56.03 9.46
C ASP A 202 -19.76 -54.51 9.31
N PRO A 203 -18.94 -53.67 9.99
CA PRO A 203 -19.00 -52.21 9.88
C PRO A 203 -18.11 -51.72 8.73
N ALA A 204 -18.68 -50.93 7.82
CA ALA A 204 -17.96 -50.32 6.72
C ALA A 204 -18.26 -48.81 6.64
N THR A 205 -17.34 -48.04 6.04
CA THR A 205 -17.45 -46.57 5.96
C THR A 205 -17.60 -46.14 4.50
N THR A 206 -18.50 -45.21 4.21
CA THR A 206 -18.52 -44.55 2.90
C THR A 206 -17.26 -43.73 2.68
N GLU A 207 -16.83 -43.61 1.42
CA GLU A 207 -15.68 -42.77 1.09
C GLU A 207 -16.00 -41.30 1.45
N PRO A 208 -15.06 -40.54 2.04
CA PRO A 208 -15.25 -39.11 2.26
C PRO A 208 -15.28 -38.37 0.92
N LEU A 209 -15.85 -37.17 0.89
CA LEU A 209 -15.61 -36.26 -0.23
C LEU A 209 -14.14 -35.82 -0.17
N ILE A 210 -13.40 -36.13 -1.23
CA ILE A 210 -12.14 -35.45 -1.50
C ILE A 210 -12.47 -34.12 -2.20
N ASP A 211 -11.88 -33.05 -1.69
CA ASP A 211 -11.91 -31.76 -2.37
C ASP A 211 -10.93 -31.79 -3.55
N THR A 212 -11.41 -31.34 -4.71
CA THR A 212 -10.69 -31.32 -5.99
C THR A 212 -10.80 -29.97 -6.69
N VAL A 213 -11.27 -28.93 -6.00
CA VAL A 213 -11.56 -27.61 -6.57
C VAL A 213 -10.49 -26.62 -6.08
N PRO A 214 -9.51 -26.26 -6.92
CA PRO A 214 -8.47 -25.32 -6.50
C PRO A 214 -9.05 -23.93 -6.23
N PRO A 215 -8.44 -23.18 -5.29
CA PRO A 215 -8.94 -21.88 -4.87
C PRO A 215 -8.79 -20.86 -6.00
N SER A 216 -9.57 -19.79 -5.96
CA SER A 216 -9.47 -18.65 -6.87
C SER A 216 -8.05 -18.08 -6.94
N PRO A 217 -7.62 -17.48 -8.06
CA PRO A 217 -6.28 -16.90 -8.17
C PRO A 217 -6.17 -15.61 -7.35
N VAL A 218 -4.94 -15.17 -7.07
CA VAL A 218 -4.69 -13.83 -6.51
C VAL A 218 -5.23 -12.74 -7.44
N THR A 219 -5.56 -11.58 -6.86
CA THR A 219 -6.04 -10.40 -7.61
C THR A 219 -5.26 -9.16 -7.23
N ALA A 220 -5.31 -8.12 -8.07
CA ALA A 220 -4.60 -6.85 -7.84
C ALA A 220 -3.09 -7.03 -7.55
N LEU A 221 -2.45 -7.97 -8.24
CA LEU A 221 -0.99 -8.06 -8.28
C LEU A 221 -0.42 -6.83 -8.98
N ASN A 222 0.49 -6.13 -8.31
CA ASN A 222 1.26 -5.03 -8.87
C ASN A 222 2.58 -4.82 -8.11
N GLU A 223 3.49 -4.11 -8.72
CA GLU A 223 4.65 -3.50 -8.10
C GLU A 223 4.22 -2.29 -7.25
N SER A 224 4.30 -2.42 -5.92
CA SER A 224 3.93 -1.32 -5.01
C SER A 224 5.02 -0.24 -4.92
N SER A 225 6.26 -0.63 -5.21
CA SER A 225 7.45 0.23 -5.12
C SER A 225 8.68 -0.44 -5.70
N VAL A 226 9.54 0.34 -6.36
CA VAL A 226 10.83 -0.09 -6.93
C VAL A 226 11.99 0.76 -6.38
N GLY A 227 13.09 0.09 -6.04
CA GLY A 227 14.37 0.67 -5.63
C GLY A 227 15.48 0.42 -6.66
N LEU A 228 16.73 0.72 -6.31
CA LEU A 228 17.90 0.48 -7.18
C LEU A 228 18.24 -1.01 -7.28
N ASP A 229 18.13 -1.75 -6.18
CA ASP A 229 18.50 -3.16 -6.03
C ASP A 229 17.34 -4.03 -5.51
N TRP A 230 16.11 -3.49 -5.48
CA TRP A 230 14.95 -4.20 -4.94
C TRP A 230 13.65 -3.82 -5.65
N ILE A 231 12.68 -4.74 -5.63
CA ILE A 231 11.30 -4.53 -6.09
C ILE A 231 10.36 -5.17 -5.08
N ARG A 232 9.28 -4.47 -4.73
CA ARG A 232 8.21 -5.00 -3.87
C ARG A 232 6.92 -5.14 -4.64
N TRP A 233 6.41 -6.36 -4.69
CA TRP A 233 5.07 -6.66 -5.19
C TRP A 233 4.07 -6.82 -4.06
N THR A 234 2.82 -6.44 -4.32
CA THR A 234 1.67 -6.68 -3.46
C THR A 234 0.52 -7.27 -4.25
N TRP A 235 -0.35 -8.03 -3.58
CA TRP A 235 -1.54 -8.63 -4.18
C TRP A 235 -2.66 -8.80 -3.14
N LYS A 236 -3.78 -9.38 -3.55
CA LYS A 236 -4.88 -9.81 -2.67
C LYS A 236 -5.10 -11.31 -2.83
N ASN A 237 -5.03 -12.02 -1.71
CA ASN A 237 -5.36 -13.44 -1.64
C ASN A 237 -6.86 -13.67 -1.95
N PRO A 238 -7.23 -14.87 -2.44
CA PRO A 238 -8.62 -15.27 -2.64
C PRO A 238 -9.43 -15.30 -1.33
N LYS A 239 -10.75 -15.45 -1.43
CA LYS A 239 -11.67 -15.52 -0.26
C LYS A 239 -12.20 -16.92 0.02
N ASP A 240 -11.76 -17.87 -0.79
CA ASP A 240 -12.07 -19.28 -0.77
C ASP A 240 -11.65 -19.83 0.61
N ALA A 241 -12.55 -20.53 1.29
CA ALA A 241 -12.45 -20.78 2.75
C ALA A 241 -11.37 -21.79 3.13
N ASP A 242 -10.87 -22.52 2.14
CA ASP A 242 -9.87 -23.57 2.12
C ASP A 242 -8.51 -23.09 1.59
N PHE A 243 -8.40 -21.82 1.14
CA PHE A 243 -7.14 -21.24 0.69
C PHE A 243 -6.06 -21.32 1.78
N GLU A 244 -4.91 -21.90 1.43
CA GLU A 244 -3.77 -22.06 2.34
C GLU A 244 -2.66 -21.06 2.02
N HIS A 245 -2.16 -21.04 0.78
CA HIS A 245 -0.97 -20.28 0.42
C HIS A 245 -0.86 -19.90 -1.07
N VAL A 246 0.01 -18.94 -1.35
CA VAL A 246 0.47 -18.55 -2.69
C VAL A 246 1.84 -19.17 -2.95
N MET A 247 2.01 -19.84 -4.09
CA MET A 247 3.31 -20.22 -4.65
C MET A 247 3.90 -19.03 -5.39
N VAL A 248 5.06 -18.54 -4.95
CA VAL A 248 5.77 -17.41 -5.55
C VAL A 248 6.88 -17.92 -6.48
N TYR A 249 6.83 -17.49 -7.73
CA TYR A 249 7.87 -17.68 -8.73
C TYR A 249 8.48 -16.32 -9.08
N PHE A 250 9.80 -16.27 -9.21
CA PHE A 250 10.58 -15.09 -9.60
C PHE A 250 11.51 -15.47 -10.75
N ASP A 251 11.42 -14.76 -11.87
CA ASP A 251 12.09 -15.08 -13.13
C ASP A 251 11.96 -16.57 -13.50
N ASP A 252 10.69 -17.02 -13.58
CA ASP A 252 10.22 -18.39 -13.83
C ASP A 252 10.66 -19.49 -12.83
N LYS A 253 11.41 -19.13 -11.78
CA LYS A 253 11.87 -20.08 -10.75
C LYS A 253 11.00 -19.99 -9.50
N PHE A 254 10.55 -21.12 -9.00
CA PHE A 254 9.89 -21.19 -7.69
C PHE A 254 10.85 -20.71 -6.59
N VAL A 255 10.37 -19.81 -5.73
CA VAL A 255 11.15 -19.24 -4.61
C VAL A 255 10.60 -19.73 -3.27
N THR A 256 9.31 -19.53 -3.01
CA THR A 256 8.70 -19.82 -1.71
C THR A 256 7.19 -20.00 -1.82
N ASN A 257 6.61 -20.66 -0.83
CA ASN A 257 5.19 -20.52 -0.50
C ASN A 257 5.04 -19.39 0.53
N THR A 258 3.94 -18.65 0.49
CA THR A 258 3.58 -17.70 1.56
C THR A 258 2.06 -17.49 1.66
N SER A 259 1.56 -17.22 2.86
CA SER A 259 0.22 -16.68 3.11
C SER A 259 0.19 -15.16 3.11
N ASP A 260 1.35 -14.49 3.05
CA ASP A 260 1.46 -13.03 2.94
C ASP A 260 0.83 -12.49 1.66
N VAL A 261 0.57 -11.18 1.66
CA VAL A 261 0.01 -10.42 0.54
C VAL A 261 1.07 -9.61 -0.22
N PHE A 262 2.35 -9.97 -0.07
CA PHE A 262 3.48 -9.26 -0.67
C PHE A 262 4.72 -10.16 -0.87
N TYR A 263 5.60 -9.75 -1.77
CA TYR A 263 6.93 -10.32 -1.95
C TYR A 263 7.95 -9.20 -2.19
N ASN A 264 9.09 -9.28 -1.49
CA ASN A 264 10.21 -8.35 -1.65
C ASN A 264 11.36 -9.09 -2.34
N ALA A 265 11.65 -8.75 -3.60
CA ALA A 265 12.91 -9.13 -4.24
C ALA A 265 13.98 -8.10 -3.87
N ILE A 266 15.19 -8.57 -3.52
CA ILE A 266 16.33 -7.74 -3.09
C ILE A 266 17.63 -8.28 -3.72
N GLY A 267 18.68 -7.45 -3.78
CA GLY A 267 19.96 -7.83 -4.38
C GLY A 267 19.90 -7.93 -5.91
N LEU A 268 18.99 -7.19 -6.54
CA LEU A 268 18.84 -7.05 -7.98
C LEU A 268 19.87 -6.07 -8.55
N ALA A 269 20.13 -6.12 -9.85
CA ALA A 269 20.98 -5.13 -10.52
C ALA A 269 20.15 -3.87 -10.86
N GLU A 270 20.81 -2.70 -10.94
CA GLU A 270 20.16 -1.47 -11.40
C GLU A 270 19.69 -1.60 -12.86
N GLY A 271 18.49 -1.10 -13.16
CA GLY A 271 17.91 -1.07 -14.50
C GLY A 271 17.52 -2.42 -15.11
N THR A 272 17.49 -3.52 -14.35
CA THR A 272 17.06 -4.84 -14.86
C THR A 272 15.58 -5.10 -14.60
N THR A 273 14.89 -5.62 -15.62
CA THR A 273 13.49 -6.05 -15.53
C THR A 273 13.40 -7.46 -14.96
N HIS A 274 12.53 -7.65 -13.98
CA HIS A 274 12.25 -8.93 -13.33
C HIS A 274 10.75 -9.23 -13.35
N THR A 275 10.41 -10.52 -13.36
CA THR A 275 9.01 -10.99 -13.45
C THR A 275 8.65 -11.82 -12.23
N ILE A 276 7.54 -11.47 -11.57
CA ILE A 276 6.90 -12.30 -10.55
C ILE A 276 5.74 -13.08 -11.18
N SER A 277 5.55 -14.32 -10.76
CA SER A 277 4.44 -15.17 -11.17
C SER A 277 3.87 -15.92 -9.97
N LEU A 278 2.55 -15.89 -9.80
CA LEU A 278 1.85 -16.37 -8.63
C LEU A 278 0.80 -17.42 -9.00
N LYS A 279 0.66 -18.43 -8.13
CA LYS A 279 -0.42 -19.45 -8.15
C LYS A 279 -0.93 -19.66 -6.73
N THR A 280 -2.18 -20.06 -6.57
CA THR A 280 -2.83 -20.29 -5.26
C THR A 280 -3.02 -21.79 -5.01
N VAL A 281 -3.00 -22.19 -3.73
CA VAL A 281 -3.14 -23.58 -3.28
C VAL A 281 -4.04 -23.62 -2.04
N ASP A 282 -4.91 -24.63 -1.96
CA ASP A 282 -5.78 -24.89 -0.81
C ASP A 282 -5.17 -25.90 0.18
N THR A 283 -5.83 -26.06 1.33
CA THR A 283 -5.49 -27.03 2.38
C THR A 283 -5.60 -28.51 1.96
N SER A 284 -6.26 -28.79 0.84
CA SER A 284 -6.35 -30.12 0.21
C SER A 284 -5.19 -30.40 -0.76
N GLY A 285 -4.41 -29.36 -1.11
CA GLY A 285 -3.28 -29.41 -2.04
C GLY A 285 -3.65 -29.15 -3.51
N ASN A 286 -4.87 -28.73 -3.84
CA ASN A 286 -5.20 -28.41 -5.23
C ASN A 286 -4.60 -27.06 -5.62
N ILE A 287 -3.92 -27.03 -6.77
CA ILE A 287 -3.21 -25.84 -7.27
C ILE A 287 -4.05 -25.15 -8.35
N ASN A 288 -4.22 -23.83 -8.25
CA ASN A 288 -4.77 -23.07 -9.36
C ASN A 288 -3.76 -22.98 -10.51
N HIS A 289 -4.08 -23.59 -11.65
CA HIS A 289 -3.21 -23.60 -12.82
C HIS A 289 -3.14 -22.27 -13.56
N LYS A 290 -4.03 -21.29 -13.26
CA LYS A 290 -3.96 -19.94 -13.80
C LYS A 290 -2.88 -19.14 -13.08
N THR A 291 -1.74 -18.97 -13.74
CA THR A 291 -0.70 -18.01 -13.31
C THR A 291 -1.23 -16.58 -13.39
N VAL A 292 -0.94 -15.78 -12.36
CA VAL A 292 -1.07 -14.32 -12.39
C VAL A 292 0.34 -13.75 -12.28
N SER A 293 0.73 -12.91 -13.24
CA SER A 293 2.12 -12.43 -13.37
C SER A 293 2.17 -10.91 -13.51
N ASP A 294 3.28 -10.34 -13.07
CA ASP A 294 3.60 -8.92 -13.23
C ASP A 294 5.11 -8.76 -13.45
N SER A 295 5.53 -7.65 -14.08
CA SER A 295 6.93 -7.39 -14.42
C SER A 295 7.28 -5.94 -14.16
N ALA A 296 8.39 -5.72 -13.44
CA ALA A 296 8.86 -4.40 -13.08
C ALA A 296 10.38 -4.28 -13.23
N THR A 297 10.86 -3.05 -13.40
CA THR A 297 12.29 -2.75 -13.61
C THR A 297 12.82 -1.99 -12.39
N THR A 298 13.98 -2.40 -11.88
CA THR A 298 14.70 -1.63 -10.85
C THR A 298 15.06 -0.25 -11.37
N LYS A 299 15.15 0.72 -10.46
CA LYS A 299 15.64 2.06 -10.78
C LYS A 299 17.10 2.01 -11.22
N ILE A 300 17.49 3.04 -11.96
CA ILE A 300 18.89 3.37 -12.23
C ILE A 300 19.25 4.61 -11.40
N THR A 301 20.48 4.68 -10.90
CA THR A 301 21.07 5.98 -10.53
C THR A 301 21.57 6.65 -11.80
N ASP A 302 21.08 7.85 -12.08
CA ASP A 302 21.70 8.70 -13.08
C ASP A 302 23.09 9.16 -12.60
N ARG A 303 24.07 9.05 -13.50
CA ARG A 303 25.50 9.30 -13.29
C ARG A 303 26.10 10.18 -14.39
N THR A 304 25.25 10.82 -15.20
CA THR A 304 25.68 11.57 -16.39
C THR A 304 25.56 13.06 -16.07
N PRO A 305 26.66 13.78 -15.80
CA PRO A 305 26.57 15.22 -15.58
C PRO A 305 26.11 15.95 -16.85
N PRO A 306 25.43 17.10 -16.73
CA PRO A 306 25.00 17.90 -17.88
C PRO A 306 26.18 18.32 -18.76
N ALA A 307 25.91 18.71 -20.00
CA ALA A 307 26.89 19.44 -20.81
C ALA A 307 27.33 20.74 -20.11
N PRO A 308 28.52 21.30 -20.44
CA PRO A 308 28.92 22.60 -19.91
C PRO A 308 28.09 23.73 -20.53
N VAL A 309 28.10 24.92 -19.92
CA VAL A 309 27.47 26.13 -20.50
C VAL A 309 28.16 26.55 -21.80
N THR A 310 27.45 27.25 -22.68
CA THR A 310 28.04 27.86 -23.89
C THR A 310 27.89 29.38 -23.88
N ASP A 311 28.55 30.07 -24.80
CA ASP A 311 28.40 31.50 -25.05
C ASP A 311 28.66 32.41 -23.82
N LEU A 312 29.45 31.93 -22.86
CA LEU A 312 29.86 32.71 -21.69
C LEU A 312 30.65 33.95 -22.12
N ASN A 313 30.17 35.13 -21.73
CA ASN A 313 30.79 36.43 -22.05
C ASN A 313 30.43 37.49 -21.00
N GLU A 314 31.27 38.53 -20.91
CA GLU A 314 31.02 39.76 -20.17
C GLU A 314 30.13 40.72 -20.97
N SER A 315 28.85 40.79 -20.61
CA SER A 315 27.88 41.64 -21.34
C SER A 315 27.91 43.11 -20.92
N ALA A 316 28.40 43.40 -19.70
CA ALA A 316 28.62 44.75 -19.20
C ALA A 316 29.66 44.77 -18.06
N ILE A 317 30.42 45.85 -17.97
CA ILE A 317 31.42 46.10 -16.92
C ILE A 317 31.20 47.45 -16.24
N GLY A 318 31.53 47.52 -14.96
CA GLY A 318 31.60 48.75 -14.16
C GLY A 318 32.91 48.85 -13.40
N ALA A 319 33.05 49.88 -12.57
CA ALA A 319 34.27 50.09 -11.79
C ALA A 319 34.44 49.14 -10.58
N SER A 320 33.37 48.46 -10.16
CA SER A 320 33.40 47.52 -9.03
C SER A 320 32.49 46.31 -9.24
N TRP A 321 32.12 46.05 -10.50
CA TRP A 321 31.24 44.95 -10.87
C TRP A 321 31.43 44.53 -12.33
N ILE A 322 31.11 43.27 -12.64
CA ILE A 322 31.10 42.68 -13.98
C ILE A 322 29.85 41.80 -14.10
N TYR A 323 29.12 41.93 -15.19
CA TYR A 323 27.89 41.19 -15.48
C TYR A 323 28.10 40.20 -16.63
N TRP A 324 28.21 38.93 -16.27
CA TRP A 324 28.36 37.81 -17.20
C TRP A 324 27.01 37.21 -17.58
N THR A 325 26.94 36.75 -18.83
CA THR A 325 25.80 35.98 -19.38
C THR A 325 26.29 34.74 -20.10
N TRP A 326 25.47 33.70 -20.16
CA TRP A 326 25.76 32.46 -20.89
C TRP A 326 24.47 31.77 -21.35
N THR A 327 24.65 30.67 -22.09
CA THR A 327 23.60 29.75 -22.51
C THR A 327 23.70 28.48 -21.66
N ASN A 328 22.61 28.11 -20.98
CA ASN A 328 22.52 26.83 -20.27
C ASN A 328 22.42 25.67 -21.28
N PRO A 329 22.96 24.48 -20.97
CA PRO A 329 22.84 23.30 -21.83
C PRO A 329 21.38 22.82 -21.96
N ALA A 330 21.13 21.95 -22.94
CA ALA A 330 19.79 21.41 -23.24
C ALA A 330 19.42 20.14 -22.45
N ASP A 331 20.30 19.68 -21.55
CA ASP A 331 20.07 18.54 -20.67
C ASP A 331 18.85 18.80 -19.76
N GLN A 332 17.88 17.89 -19.77
CA GLN A 332 16.58 18.09 -19.10
C GLN A 332 16.66 18.02 -17.57
N ASP A 333 17.75 17.46 -17.05
CA ASP A 333 18.03 17.26 -15.64
C ASP A 333 18.90 18.38 -15.03
N LEU A 334 19.37 19.35 -15.84
CA LEU A 334 20.12 20.51 -15.35
C LEU A 334 19.36 21.21 -14.20
N SER A 335 19.95 21.22 -13.02
CA SER A 335 19.39 21.85 -11.83
C SER A 335 19.89 23.28 -11.66
N HIS A 336 21.21 23.47 -11.73
CA HIS A 336 21.86 24.75 -11.45
C HIS A 336 23.30 24.76 -11.98
N VAL A 337 23.93 25.93 -11.93
CA VAL A 337 25.37 26.08 -12.12
C VAL A 337 26.05 26.54 -10.84
N ARG A 338 27.34 26.20 -10.70
CA ARG A 338 28.24 26.73 -9.66
C ARG A 338 29.08 27.85 -10.26
N ILE A 339 29.10 28.98 -9.57
CA ILE A 339 29.85 30.17 -9.98
C ILE A 339 31.07 30.31 -9.08
N TYR A 340 32.23 30.45 -9.72
CA TYR A 340 33.50 30.77 -9.09
C TYR A 340 33.99 32.12 -9.65
N ILE A 341 34.58 32.95 -8.79
CA ILE A 341 35.27 34.19 -9.19
C ILE A 341 36.71 34.08 -8.71
N ASP A 342 37.67 34.30 -9.61
CA ASP A 342 39.12 34.17 -9.38
C ASP A 342 39.50 32.80 -8.77
N GLY A 343 38.76 31.75 -9.16
CA GLY A 343 38.91 30.37 -8.67
C GLY A 343 38.28 30.08 -7.31
N ALA A 344 37.74 31.09 -6.61
CA ALA A 344 37.00 30.89 -5.36
C ALA A 344 35.51 30.65 -5.63
N PHE A 345 34.93 29.60 -5.05
CA PHE A 345 33.49 29.35 -5.14
C PHE A 345 32.71 30.50 -4.46
N VAL A 346 31.73 31.05 -5.17
CA VAL A 346 30.92 32.17 -4.69
C VAL A 346 29.49 31.73 -4.38
N THR A 347 28.81 31.10 -5.34
CA THR A 347 27.38 30.73 -5.20
C THR A 347 26.92 29.70 -6.23
N THR A 348 25.69 29.21 -6.08
CA THR A 348 24.95 28.46 -7.10
C THR A 348 23.79 29.26 -7.63
N THR A 349 23.45 29.11 -8.91
CA THR A 349 22.28 29.77 -9.51
C THR A 349 21.63 28.90 -10.60
N PRO A 350 20.29 28.87 -10.73
CA PRO A 350 19.62 28.31 -11.91
C PRO A 350 19.59 29.29 -13.10
N ASN A 351 19.89 30.57 -12.86
CA ASN A 351 19.88 31.61 -13.89
C ASN A 351 21.04 31.42 -14.88
N ASN A 352 20.91 32.03 -16.05
CA ASN A 352 21.94 32.03 -17.10
C ASN A 352 22.78 33.33 -17.12
N TYR A 353 22.91 33.99 -15.96
CA TYR A 353 23.66 35.23 -15.78
C TYR A 353 24.19 35.35 -14.34
N TYR A 354 25.24 36.15 -14.15
CA TYR A 354 25.77 36.50 -12.83
C TYR A 354 26.37 37.91 -12.83
N ASN A 355 26.01 38.71 -11.82
CA ASN A 355 26.60 40.02 -11.58
C ASN A 355 27.54 39.95 -10.37
N ALA A 356 28.85 39.83 -10.63
CA ALA A 356 29.84 39.93 -9.57
C ALA A 356 29.96 41.40 -9.15
N THR A 357 29.87 41.69 -7.84
CA THR A 357 29.95 43.05 -7.30
C THR A 357 30.95 43.11 -6.14
N GLY A 358 31.44 44.31 -5.82
CA GLY A 358 32.49 44.49 -4.81
C GLY A 358 33.90 44.18 -5.35
N LEU A 359 34.05 44.12 -6.67
CA LEU A 359 35.33 43.92 -7.35
C LEU A 359 36.23 45.16 -7.23
N SER A 360 37.53 44.97 -7.39
CA SER A 360 38.49 46.09 -7.40
C SER A 360 38.47 46.82 -8.74
N ASN A 361 38.69 48.13 -8.76
CA ASN A 361 38.62 48.93 -10.00
C ASN A 361 39.92 48.84 -10.82
N GLY A 362 39.80 48.74 -12.15
CA GLY A 362 40.93 48.57 -13.06
C GLY A 362 41.67 47.24 -12.91
N VAL A 363 40.99 46.18 -12.44
CA VAL A 363 41.55 44.86 -12.16
C VAL A 363 40.85 43.80 -13.02
N GLU A 364 41.64 42.88 -13.57
CA GLU A 364 41.13 41.69 -14.27
C GLU A 364 40.64 40.66 -13.25
N HIS A 365 39.42 40.17 -13.49
CA HIS A 365 38.76 39.13 -12.72
C HIS A 365 38.27 38.04 -13.67
N SER A 366 38.21 36.79 -13.20
CA SER A 366 37.77 35.65 -14.01
C SER A 366 36.56 34.97 -13.39
N ILE A 367 35.52 34.73 -14.19
CA ILE A 367 34.45 33.81 -13.84
C ILE A 367 34.80 32.39 -14.31
N ALA A 368 34.41 31.39 -13.53
CA ALA A 368 34.37 29.99 -13.95
C ALA A 368 33.03 29.35 -13.58
N ILE A 369 32.50 28.50 -14.46
CA ILE A 369 31.17 27.90 -14.33
C ILE A 369 31.23 26.37 -14.50
N GLU A 370 30.58 25.65 -13.58
CA GLU A 370 30.33 24.20 -13.63
C GLU A 370 28.82 23.94 -13.65
N THR A 371 28.34 23.00 -14.46
CA THR A 371 26.91 22.60 -14.50
C THR A 371 26.64 21.42 -13.56
N VAL A 372 25.44 21.38 -12.97
CA VAL A 372 25.02 20.35 -12.00
C VAL A 372 23.59 19.92 -12.30
N ASP A 373 23.34 18.61 -12.38
CA ASP A 373 21.99 18.05 -12.55
C ASP A 373 21.22 17.93 -11.22
N ALA A 374 19.96 17.50 -11.31
CA ALA A 374 19.08 17.20 -10.18
C ALA A 374 19.49 15.93 -9.39
N SER A 375 20.30 15.05 -9.98
CA SER A 375 20.89 13.86 -9.33
C SER A 375 22.13 14.20 -8.49
N GLY A 376 22.71 15.37 -8.70
CA GLY A 376 23.94 15.86 -8.06
C GLY A 376 25.23 15.56 -8.82
N ASN A 377 25.20 15.06 -10.07
CA ASN A 377 26.41 14.93 -10.87
C ASN A 377 26.87 16.30 -11.37
N ILE A 378 28.18 16.53 -11.38
CA ILE A 378 28.80 17.82 -11.66
C ILE A 378 29.67 17.67 -12.90
N ASN A 379 29.52 18.57 -13.87
CA ASN A 379 30.49 18.70 -14.95
C ASN A 379 31.67 19.55 -14.47
N THR A 380 32.79 18.88 -14.18
CA THR A 380 34.02 19.54 -13.69
C THR A 380 34.85 20.21 -14.81
N ALA A 381 34.39 20.17 -16.07
CA ALA A 381 34.99 20.93 -17.15
C ALA A 381 34.53 22.40 -17.07
N GLN A 382 35.27 23.19 -16.28
CA GLN A 382 34.98 24.61 -16.07
C GLN A 382 35.03 25.41 -17.39
N VAL A 383 33.96 26.18 -17.65
CA VAL A 383 33.94 27.20 -18.70
C VAL A 383 34.29 28.53 -18.05
N THR A 384 35.29 29.21 -18.60
CA THR A 384 35.91 30.38 -17.97
C THR A 384 35.94 31.59 -18.88
N ASP A 385 35.75 32.78 -18.32
CA ASP A 385 35.87 34.05 -19.05
C ASP A 385 36.59 35.11 -18.19
N PRO A 386 37.64 35.78 -18.70
CA PRO A 386 38.33 36.88 -18.01
C PRO A 386 37.82 38.25 -18.48
N ALA A 387 37.51 39.13 -17.53
CA ALA A 387 37.07 40.49 -17.81
C ALA A 387 37.67 41.50 -16.82
N THR A 388 37.93 42.73 -17.28
CA THR A 388 38.54 43.78 -16.47
C THR A 388 37.52 44.85 -16.08
N THR A 389 37.46 45.21 -14.79
CA THR A 389 36.64 46.32 -14.31
C THR A 389 37.12 47.66 -14.86
N LEU A 390 36.22 48.63 -14.98
CA LEU A 390 36.59 50.00 -15.37
C LEU A 390 37.54 50.60 -14.32
N LYS A 391 38.63 51.23 -14.77
CA LYS A 391 39.54 51.96 -13.91
C LYS A 391 38.98 53.36 -13.64
N LEU A 392 38.94 53.77 -12.38
CA LEU A 392 38.49 55.11 -12.02
C LEU A 392 39.61 56.15 -12.24
N PRO A 393 39.29 57.36 -12.73
CA PRO A 393 40.25 58.46 -12.76
C PRO A 393 40.52 58.95 -11.32
N VAL A 394 41.77 59.30 -11.01
CA VAL A 394 42.22 59.63 -9.65
C VAL A 394 43.00 60.95 -9.65
N ILE A 395 42.72 61.79 -8.65
CA ILE A 395 43.55 62.96 -8.32
C ILE A 395 44.17 62.81 -6.94
N SER A 396 45.37 63.33 -6.78
CA SER A 396 46.14 63.27 -5.54
C SER A 396 46.87 64.59 -5.27
N ASN A 397 47.51 64.72 -4.11
CA ASN A 397 48.30 65.90 -3.72
C ASN A 397 47.56 67.26 -3.81
N VAL A 398 46.23 67.24 -3.74
CA VAL A 398 45.36 68.43 -3.80
C VAL A 398 45.78 69.43 -2.71
N ALA A 399 46.19 70.64 -3.12
CA ALA A 399 46.71 71.66 -2.21
C ALA A 399 46.40 73.08 -2.67
N GLY A 400 46.24 73.98 -1.69
CA GLY A 400 46.30 75.42 -1.92
C GLY A 400 47.75 75.91 -1.92
N ARG A 401 48.23 76.53 -3.01
CA ARG A 401 49.60 77.09 -3.10
C ARG A 401 49.64 78.60 -2.93
N SER A 402 48.97 79.34 -3.81
CA SER A 402 48.92 80.81 -3.77
C SER A 402 47.67 81.29 -3.04
N ILE A 403 47.66 81.14 -1.72
CA ILE A 403 46.57 81.64 -0.85
C ILE A 403 46.83 83.13 -0.55
N LYS A 404 45.93 83.99 -1.02
CA LYS A 404 45.98 85.46 -0.88
C LYS A 404 44.74 85.96 -0.15
N ALA A 405 44.65 87.27 0.05
CA ALA A 405 43.48 87.88 0.68
C ALA A 405 42.20 87.82 -0.18
N THR A 406 42.33 87.73 -1.50
CA THR A 406 41.20 87.73 -2.45
C THR A 406 41.25 86.62 -3.50
N SER A 407 42.20 85.67 -3.39
CA SER A 407 42.26 84.52 -4.30
C SER A 407 42.98 83.32 -3.71
N ILE A 408 42.65 82.14 -4.23
CA ILE A 408 43.24 80.85 -3.88
C ILE A 408 43.57 80.11 -5.18
N THR A 409 44.81 79.64 -5.32
CA THR A 409 45.20 78.70 -6.38
C THR A 409 45.22 77.27 -5.83
N LEU A 410 44.39 76.41 -6.42
CA LEU A 410 44.38 74.96 -6.25
C LEU A 410 45.34 74.34 -7.27
N GLU A 411 46.12 73.36 -6.83
CA GLU A 411 46.94 72.48 -7.67
C GLU A 411 46.78 71.04 -7.18
N TRP A 412 46.87 70.07 -8.09
CA TRP A 412 46.77 68.64 -7.81
C TRP A 412 47.54 67.84 -8.86
N ASP A 413 47.84 66.58 -8.57
CA ASP A 413 48.33 65.62 -9.56
C ASP A 413 47.15 64.78 -10.05
N ALA A 414 47.11 64.48 -11.35
CA ALA A 414 46.04 63.69 -11.98
C ALA A 414 46.59 62.42 -12.64
N SER A 415 45.82 61.34 -12.62
CA SER A 415 46.14 60.09 -13.32
C SER A 415 46.00 60.23 -14.85
N GLU A 416 46.67 59.37 -15.61
CA GLU A 416 46.70 59.42 -17.10
C GLU A 416 45.30 59.30 -17.76
N ASP A 417 44.34 58.68 -17.06
CA ASP A 417 42.95 58.52 -17.46
C ASP A 417 42.02 59.66 -17.00
N THR A 418 42.52 60.64 -16.22
CA THR A 418 41.75 61.83 -15.85
C THR A 418 41.73 62.83 -17.01
N ALA A 419 40.57 63.02 -17.64
CA ALA A 419 40.39 63.97 -18.73
C ALA A 419 39.96 65.36 -18.25
N THR A 420 39.14 65.45 -17.21
CA THR A 420 38.71 66.71 -16.60
C THR A 420 38.57 66.60 -15.08
N VAL A 421 38.62 67.74 -14.38
CA VAL A 421 38.31 67.86 -12.96
C VAL A 421 37.25 68.93 -12.75
N GLN A 422 36.11 68.51 -12.22
CA GLN A 422 35.04 69.39 -11.80
C GLN A 422 35.34 69.94 -10.41
N ILE A 423 35.23 71.27 -10.24
CA ILE A 423 35.59 71.98 -9.01
C ILE A 423 34.36 72.68 -8.46
N SER A 424 34.00 72.37 -7.22
CA SER A 424 32.93 73.03 -6.49
C SER A 424 33.46 73.71 -5.23
N VAL A 425 32.81 74.78 -4.78
CA VAL A 425 33.09 75.46 -3.51
C VAL A 425 31.82 75.57 -2.68
N ASN A 426 31.89 75.16 -1.41
CA ASN A 426 30.75 75.15 -0.48
C ASN A 426 29.48 74.48 -1.06
N GLY A 427 29.65 73.46 -1.91
CA GLY A 427 28.56 72.75 -2.60
C GLY A 427 28.10 73.36 -3.94
N THR A 428 28.60 74.54 -4.33
CA THR A 428 28.29 75.18 -5.62
C THR A 428 29.36 74.90 -6.66
N LEU A 429 28.98 74.43 -7.84
CA LEU A 429 29.89 74.25 -8.98
C LEU A 429 30.54 75.59 -9.37
N LEU A 430 31.87 75.61 -9.49
CA LEU A 430 32.62 76.73 -10.04
C LEU A 430 32.96 76.53 -11.51
N ASP A 431 33.64 75.43 -11.82
CA ASP A 431 34.23 75.20 -13.15
C ASP A 431 34.50 73.71 -13.40
N THR A 432 34.87 73.35 -14.63
CA THR A 432 35.38 72.03 -15.00
C THR A 432 36.56 72.19 -15.94
N VAL A 433 37.75 71.81 -15.46
CA VAL A 433 39.04 72.12 -16.13
C VAL A 433 39.77 70.86 -16.60
N THR A 434 40.59 70.99 -17.64
CA THR A 434 41.50 69.94 -18.12
C THR A 434 42.91 70.06 -17.52
N GLU A 435 43.33 71.27 -17.15
CA GLU A 435 44.63 71.50 -16.50
C GLU A 435 44.58 71.13 -15.01
N SER A 436 45.68 70.60 -14.46
CA SER A 436 45.78 70.18 -13.05
C SER A 436 45.96 71.35 -12.05
N ARG A 437 45.33 72.50 -12.37
CA ARG A 437 45.44 73.77 -11.65
C ARG A 437 44.19 74.62 -11.87
N TYR A 438 43.77 75.34 -10.83
CA TYR A 438 42.66 76.31 -10.90
C TYR A 438 42.90 77.52 -10.00
N VAL A 439 42.40 78.70 -10.40
CA VAL A 439 42.54 79.96 -9.64
C VAL A 439 41.17 80.55 -9.34
N HIS A 440 40.71 80.38 -8.10
CA HIS A 440 39.49 81.03 -7.61
C HIS A 440 39.83 82.46 -7.15
N SER A 441 39.22 83.47 -7.78
CA SER A 441 39.45 84.89 -7.50
C SER A 441 38.23 85.55 -6.84
N ASP A 442 38.32 86.85 -6.55
CA ASP A 442 37.25 87.68 -5.97
C ASP A 442 36.69 87.16 -4.62
N LEU A 443 37.57 86.55 -3.83
CA LEU A 443 37.26 86.01 -2.51
C LEU A 443 37.30 87.07 -1.41
N ASN A 444 36.56 86.81 -0.33
CA ASN A 444 36.64 87.58 0.91
C ASN A 444 37.89 87.17 1.70
N SER A 445 38.59 88.13 2.34
CA SER A 445 39.74 87.85 3.21
C SER A 445 39.35 87.18 4.52
N SER A 446 40.27 86.43 5.14
CA SER A 446 40.05 85.68 6.39
C SER A 446 38.82 84.73 6.35
N THR A 447 38.45 84.24 5.17
CA THR A 447 37.24 83.43 4.95
C THR A 447 37.65 82.03 4.51
N THR A 448 37.05 81.00 5.13
CA THR A 448 37.29 79.60 4.78
C THR A 448 36.36 79.16 3.66
N TYR A 449 36.94 78.54 2.64
CA TYR A 449 36.26 77.96 1.49
C TYR A 449 36.51 76.45 1.47
N ASN A 450 35.43 75.67 1.41
CA ASN A 450 35.49 74.22 1.30
C ASN A 450 35.40 73.84 -0.18
N TYR A 451 36.52 73.45 -0.77
CA TYR A 451 36.58 72.99 -2.15
C TYR A 451 36.35 71.49 -2.21
N THR A 452 35.64 71.03 -3.24
CA THR A 452 35.51 69.62 -3.63
C THR A 452 35.90 69.49 -5.09
N LEU A 453 36.89 68.64 -5.36
CA LEU A 453 37.40 68.35 -6.69
C LEU A 453 36.99 66.91 -7.06
N VAL A 454 36.45 66.73 -8.27
CA VAL A 454 35.96 65.44 -8.76
C VAL A 454 36.57 65.18 -10.13
N PRO A 455 37.41 64.14 -10.30
CA PRO A 455 37.96 63.78 -11.60
C PRO A 455 36.95 62.99 -12.43
N PHE A 456 37.02 63.16 -13.75
CA PHE A 456 36.25 62.44 -14.76
C PHE A 456 37.16 61.99 -15.90
N ASP A 457 36.92 60.80 -16.43
CA ASP A 457 37.62 60.29 -17.62
C ASP A 457 37.04 60.88 -18.92
N GLN A 458 37.58 60.47 -20.07
CA GLN A 458 37.11 60.90 -21.38
C GLN A 458 35.68 60.43 -21.74
N ASN A 459 35.14 59.44 -21.03
CA ASN A 459 33.80 58.88 -21.22
C ASN A 459 32.78 59.43 -20.20
N GLY A 460 33.22 60.25 -19.24
CA GLY A 460 32.39 60.77 -18.14
C GLY A 460 32.29 59.85 -16.92
N LEU A 461 33.13 58.81 -16.81
CA LEU A 461 33.27 57.99 -15.61
C LEU A 461 33.82 58.84 -14.47
N LYS A 462 33.06 58.94 -13.38
CA LYS A 462 33.36 59.77 -12.22
C LYS A 462 34.28 59.02 -11.24
N GLY A 463 35.42 59.61 -10.90
CA GLY A 463 36.31 59.12 -9.85
C GLY A 463 35.97 59.62 -8.44
N GLU A 464 36.84 59.32 -7.48
CA GLU A 464 36.64 59.72 -6.08
C GLU A 464 36.80 61.24 -5.88
N ALA A 465 35.90 61.81 -5.06
CA ALA A 465 35.90 63.24 -4.76
C ALA A 465 36.90 63.56 -3.64
N VAL A 466 37.78 64.53 -3.87
CA VAL A 466 38.74 65.02 -2.87
C VAL A 466 38.31 66.41 -2.38
N SER A 467 38.15 66.57 -1.07
CA SER A 467 37.77 67.84 -0.45
C SER A 467 38.91 68.48 0.32
N ILE A 468 39.06 69.81 0.23
CA ILE A 468 40.05 70.59 0.99
C ILE A 468 39.45 71.93 1.48
N SER A 469 39.66 72.25 2.76
CA SER A 469 39.28 73.53 3.35
C SER A 469 40.46 74.50 3.34
N LEU A 470 40.29 75.66 2.71
CA LEU A 470 41.35 76.67 2.58
C LEU A 470 40.84 78.04 3.03
N THR A 471 41.60 78.72 3.90
CA THR A 471 41.25 80.05 4.43
C THR A 471 42.09 81.13 3.75
N THR A 472 41.45 82.13 3.15
CA THR A 472 42.14 83.30 2.58
C THR A 472 42.91 84.08 3.65
N SER A 473 44.06 84.65 3.27
CA SER A 473 44.89 85.45 4.17
C SER A 473 44.13 86.70 4.65
N SER A 474 44.45 87.20 5.84
CA SER A 474 43.95 88.50 6.30
C SER A 474 44.46 89.63 5.40
N SER A 475 43.60 90.62 5.12
CA SER A 475 43.96 91.84 4.40
C SER A 475 44.88 92.73 5.26
N SER A 476 46.19 92.57 5.11
CA SER A 476 47.17 93.34 5.87
C SER A 476 47.38 94.74 5.29
N SER A 477 46.92 95.77 6.00
CA SER A 477 47.58 97.08 5.98
C SER A 477 48.94 96.98 6.70
N SER A 478 49.91 97.79 6.29
CA SER A 478 51.29 97.72 6.77
C SER A 478 51.48 98.41 8.13
N GLY A 479 52.14 97.75 9.08
CA GLY A 479 52.55 98.37 10.36
C GLY A 479 53.13 97.36 11.35
N GLY A 480 54.45 97.29 11.49
CA GLY A 480 55.14 96.21 12.20
C GLY A 480 55.21 96.30 13.73
N GLY A 481 55.71 95.20 14.33
CA GLY A 481 56.57 95.25 15.52
C GLY A 481 56.09 94.54 16.79
N GLY A 482 56.83 93.50 17.21
CA GLY A 482 57.21 93.34 18.62
C GLY A 482 56.49 92.29 19.50
N GLY A 483 56.99 91.04 19.47
CA GLY A 483 57.38 90.24 20.65
C GLY A 483 56.40 89.89 21.79
N GLY A 484 56.31 88.60 22.13
CA GLY A 484 55.74 88.12 23.40
C GLY A 484 55.59 86.60 23.44
N SER A 485 56.34 85.92 24.33
CA SER A 485 56.37 84.45 24.47
C SER A 485 55.59 83.93 25.69
N ASN A 486 55.52 82.60 25.81
CA ASN A 486 54.81 81.77 26.81
C ASN A 486 53.28 81.72 26.64
N GLY A 487 52.61 80.58 26.80
CA GLY A 487 53.10 79.25 27.20
C GLY A 487 52.13 78.63 28.20
N GLY A 488 51.51 77.49 27.87
CA GLY A 488 50.49 76.89 28.73
C GLY A 488 49.82 75.66 28.11
N SER A 489 50.38 74.49 28.41
CA SER A 489 49.78 73.20 28.07
C SER A 489 48.53 72.91 28.92
N SER A 490 47.44 72.43 28.30
CA SER A 490 46.60 71.41 28.96
C SER A 490 45.60 70.71 28.02
N LYS A 491 45.69 69.37 28.01
CA LYS A 491 44.56 68.43 27.89
C LYS A 491 43.78 68.42 26.58
N SER A 492 44.31 67.66 25.62
CA SER A 492 43.45 66.82 24.78
C SER A 492 42.68 65.84 25.68
N SER A 493 41.37 66.00 25.80
CA SER A 493 40.52 64.95 26.35
C SER A 493 40.36 63.87 25.29
N SER A 494 41.16 62.80 25.41
CA SER A 494 40.89 61.54 24.73
C SER A 494 39.57 60.97 25.25
N GLY A 495 38.46 61.35 24.61
CA GLY A 495 37.19 60.64 24.75
C GLY A 495 37.42 59.21 24.28
N GLY A 496 37.46 58.26 25.21
CA GLY A 496 37.73 56.87 24.90
C GLY A 496 36.61 56.32 24.04
N GLY A 497 36.90 55.99 22.78
CA GLY A 497 35.92 55.39 21.88
C GLY A 497 35.33 54.12 22.49
N GLY A 498 34.02 54.12 22.70
CA GLY A 498 33.24 52.93 22.98
C GLY A 498 33.34 52.00 21.78
N GLY A 499 34.34 51.12 21.78
CA GLY A 499 34.62 50.28 20.62
C GLY A 499 33.44 49.37 20.30
N GLY A 500 32.74 49.66 19.21
CA GLY A 500 31.89 48.68 18.52
C GLY A 500 32.72 47.44 18.17
N ALA A 501 32.06 46.29 18.06
CA ALA A 501 32.73 45.06 17.68
C ALA A 501 33.45 45.24 16.33
N GLY A 502 34.75 44.94 16.31
CA GLY A 502 35.49 44.81 15.05
C GLY A 502 34.86 43.68 14.24
N SER A 503 34.64 43.90 12.95
CA SER A 503 34.02 42.89 12.09
C SER A 503 34.85 41.63 12.05
N VAL A 504 34.16 40.49 12.11
CA VAL A 504 34.75 39.15 11.91
C VAL A 504 34.56 38.65 10.47
N GLU A 505 33.79 39.37 9.66
CA GLU A 505 33.52 39.06 8.26
C GLU A 505 34.65 39.56 7.36
N ASP A 506 34.81 38.91 6.19
CA ASP A 506 35.63 39.50 5.12
C ASP A 506 34.94 40.75 4.58
N PHE A 507 35.74 41.74 4.17
CA PHE A 507 35.23 42.98 3.57
C PHE A 507 34.26 42.72 2.41
N ALA A 508 34.55 41.73 1.55
CA ALA A 508 33.69 41.33 0.43
C ALA A 508 32.37 40.67 0.86
N ASN A 509 32.28 40.10 2.07
CA ASN A 509 31.02 39.52 2.56
C ASN A 509 30.07 40.59 3.11
N ILE A 510 30.54 41.82 3.34
CA ILE A 510 29.75 42.90 3.94
C ILE A 510 29.15 43.75 2.81
N ALA A 511 27.87 43.55 2.53
CA ALA A 511 27.13 44.35 1.56
C ALA A 511 27.07 45.83 2.01
N MET A 512 26.83 46.05 3.31
CA MET A 512 26.85 47.38 3.93
C MET A 512 26.90 47.29 5.45
N LYS A 513 27.17 48.44 6.09
CA LYS A 513 27.01 48.62 7.54
C LYS A 513 26.10 49.78 7.86
N ASP A 514 25.34 49.64 8.94
CA ASP A 514 24.60 50.72 9.58
C ASP A 514 24.95 50.74 11.07
N VAL A 515 25.02 51.93 11.66
CA VAL A 515 25.49 52.11 13.04
C VAL A 515 24.66 53.17 13.75
N ASP A 516 24.30 52.88 14.99
CA ASP A 516 23.59 53.80 15.87
C ASP A 516 24.15 53.66 17.30
N SER A 517 24.06 54.69 18.13
CA SER A 517 24.67 54.71 19.47
C SER A 517 23.77 55.37 20.49
N GLU A 518 23.43 54.62 21.54
CA GLU A 518 22.44 55.03 22.53
C GLU A 518 22.99 54.96 23.96
N TYR A 519 22.44 55.82 24.84
CA TYR A 519 22.88 55.89 26.23
C TYR A 519 22.10 54.93 27.12
N LEU A 520 22.68 53.76 27.37
CA LEU A 520 22.09 52.70 28.19
C LEU A 520 22.07 53.09 29.67
N ARG A 521 20.90 53.55 30.13
CA ARG A 521 20.57 53.68 31.56
C ARG A 521 20.06 52.36 32.10
N THR A 522 20.06 52.22 33.43
CA THR A 522 19.42 51.08 34.09
C THR A 522 17.90 51.27 34.08
N ASN A 523 17.14 50.19 33.89
CA ASN A 523 15.68 50.15 33.95
C ASN A 523 14.96 51.01 32.88
N SER A 524 15.50 51.07 31.66
CA SER A 524 14.92 51.80 30.54
C SER A 524 14.81 50.94 29.28
N ASN A 525 13.75 51.13 28.50
CA ASN A 525 13.71 50.68 27.11
C ASN A 525 14.73 51.47 26.29
N ILE A 526 15.46 50.77 25.45
CA ILE A 526 16.40 51.31 24.48
C ILE A 526 15.92 50.88 23.10
N THR A 527 15.96 51.79 22.14
CA THR A 527 15.68 51.53 20.73
C THR A 527 16.81 52.15 19.92
N TYR A 528 17.47 51.35 19.10
CA TYR A 528 18.37 51.81 18.05
C TYR A 528 17.58 51.86 16.74
N GLU A 529 17.73 52.92 15.96
CA GLU A 529 16.95 53.19 14.74
C GLU A 529 17.86 53.24 13.51
N PHE A 530 17.48 52.52 12.47
CA PHE A 530 18.29 52.31 11.27
C PHE A 530 17.51 52.75 10.02
N THR A 531 18.09 53.67 9.26
CA THR A 531 17.43 54.32 8.12
C THR A 531 18.21 54.25 6.82
N ARG A 532 19.42 53.66 6.83
CA ARG A 532 20.28 53.60 5.66
C ARG A 532 19.67 52.70 4.58
N GLU A 533 19.66 53.20 3.34
CA GLU A 533 19.20 52.42 2.18
C GLU A 533 20.00 51.12 2.02
N GLY A 534 19.31 50.04 1.66
CA GLY A 534 19.85 48.67 1.64
C GLY A 534 19.72 47.93 2.98
N ASN A 535 19.51 48.63 4.11
CA ASN A 535 19.27 47.98 5.39
C ASN A 535 17.85 47.41 5.46
N ALA A 536 17.74 46.13 5.82
CA ALA A 536 16.48 45.45 6.08
C ALA A 536 16.04 45.58 7.54
N ILE A 537 16.97 45.81 8.48
CA ILE A 537 16.66 46.08 9.88
C ILE A 537 16.20 47.54 10.01
N GLN A 538 15.06 47.75 10.65
CA GLN A 538 14.48 49.06 10.94
C GLN A 538 14.87 49.51 12.34
N SER A 539 14.64 48.66 13.35
CA SER A 539 15.04 48.96 14.72
C SER A 539 15.51 47.72 15.49
N VAL A 540 16.35 47.96 16.50
CA VAL A 540 16.77 46.96 17.48
C VAL A 540 16.48 47.51 18.86
N ARG A 541 15.68 46.81 19.66
CA ARG A 541 15.20 47.33 20.94
C ARG A 541 15.22 46.30 22.05
N PHE A 542 15.42 46.75 23.29
CA PHE A 542 15.45 45.90 24.49
C PHE A 542 15.30 46.71 25.77
N TYR A 543 15.00 46.04 26.88
CA TYR A 543 15.03 46.60 28.22
C TYR A 543 16.42 46.48 28.84
N SER A 544 17.05 47.62 29.15
CA SER A 544 18.39 47.67 29.77
C SER A 544 18.35 47.43 31.28
N LEU A 545 19.15 46.48 31.77
CA LEU A 545 19.26 46.10 33.18
C LEU A 545 20.40 46.77 33.92
N LYS A 546 21.33 47.44 33.22
CA LYS A 546 22.50 48.09 33.82
C LYS A 546 22.84 49.40 33.13
N ASN A 547 23.25 50.40 33.92
CA ASN A 547 23.78 51.64 33.38
C ASN A 547 25.16 51.38 32.73
N SER A 548 25.19 51.34 31.41
CA SER A 548 26.36 50.91 30.62
C SER A 548 27.06 52.06 29.88
N GLY A 549 26.49 53.28 29.95
CA GLY A 549 26.99 54.43 29.20
C GLY A 549 26.50 54.43 27.75
N GLU A 550 27.21 55.14 26.88
CA GLU A 550 26.99 55.10 25.44
C GLU A 550 27.48 53.75 24.89
N ILE A 551 26.57 53.01 24.23
CA ILE A 551 26.84 51.72 23.59
C ILE A 551 26.41 51.82 22.13
N THR A 552 27.26 51.35 21.22
CA THR A 552 26.98 51.31 19.79
C THR A 552 26.33 49.99 19.41
N SER A 553 25.27 50.06 18.60
CA SER A 553 24.74 48.96 17.83
C SER A 553 25.26 49.04 16.39
N THR A 554 25.64 47.90 15.81
CA THR A 554 26.13 47.80 14.43
C THR A 554 25.37 46.70 13.70
N ILE A 555 24.74 47.07 12.59
CA ILE A 555 24.13 46.14 11.63
C ILE A 555 25.12 45.94 10.49
N GLU A 556 25.43 44.69 10.16
CA GLU A 556 26.19 44.33 8.96
C GLU A 556 25.27 43.51 8.07
N VAL A 557 24.77 44.07 6.97
CA VAL A 557 24.03 43.30 5.96
C VAL A 557 25.07 42.59 5.10
N LEU A 558 24.89 41.29 4.89
CA LEU A 558 25.89 40.44 4.25
C LEU A 558 25.47 40.01 2.85
N ASN A 559 26.46 39.81 1.98
CA ASN A 559 26.29 39.28 0.63
C ASN A 559 26.03 37.76 0.67
N ASN A 560 26.76 37.04 1.54
CA ASN A 560 26.61 35.61 1.77
C ASN A 560 26.43 35.32 3.27
N ARG A 561 26.40 34.03 3.63
CA ARG A 561 26.32 33.58 5.02
C ARG A 561 27.48 34.17 5.86
N SER A 562 27.19 34.52 7.11
CA SER A 562 28.21 34.95 8.09
C SER A 562 29.28 33.88 8.29
N LYS A 563 30.55 34.29 8.42
CA LYS A 563 31.66 33.42 8.83
C LYS A 563 31.45 32.72 10.17
N LEU A 564 30.59 33.26 11.03
CA LEU A 564 30.26 32.66 12.32
C LEU A 564 29.21 31.54 12.20
N ALA A 565 28.52 31.40 11.07
CA ALA A 565 27.51 30.36 10.84
C ALA A 565 28.08 29.21 9.99
N LEU A 566 28.18 28.03 10.59
CA LEU A 566 28.79 26.86 9.95
C LEU A 566 27.90 26.19 8.89
N ILE A 567 26.59 26.41 8.96
CA ILE A 567 25.55 25.79 8.11
C ILE A 567 24.57 26.86 7.63
N ASP A 568 23.84 26.61 6.54
CA ASP A 568 22.77 27.51 6.06
C ASP A 568 21.50 27.44 6.93
N PRO A 569 20.69 28.53 6.99
CA PRO A 569 19.36 28.54 7.59
C PRO A 569 18.36 27.78 6.72
N GLU A 570 17.22 27.40 7.29
CA GLU A 570 16.18 26.68 6.55
C GLU A 570 15.30 27.64 5.73
N GLY A 571 14.90 27.24 4.52
CA GLY A 571 14.01 28.03 3.65
C GLY A 571 14.75 29.05 2.76
N LEU A 572 13.98 29.83 1.98
CA LEU A 572 14.57 30.79 1.03
C LEU A 572 15.06 32.03 1.77
N VAL A 573 16.35 32.37 1.63
CA VAL A 573 16.96 33.52 2.29
C VAL A 573 16.67 34.81 1.51
N TYR A 574 16.13 35.82 2.19
CA TYR A 574 16.01 37.18 1.70
C TYR A 574 17.29 38.00 1.94
N LYS A 575 17.82 37.95 3.17
CA LYS A 575 19.04 38.64 3.61
C LYS A 575 19.72 37.91 4.76
N TYR A 576 21.05 37.93 4.75
CA TYR A 576 21.90 37.64 5.91
C TYR A 576 22.28 38.95 6.62
N ILE A 577 22.27 38.95 7.95
CA ILE A 577 22.56 40.14 8.77
C ILE A 577 23.36 39.71 10.03
N ASN A 578 24.46 40.38 10.36
CA ASN A 578 24.97 40.37 11.74
C ASN A 578 24.41 41.56 12.51
N ILE A 579 23.92 41.33 13.73
CA ILE A 579 23.55 42.40 14.66
C ILE A 579 24.50 42.35 15.84
N TRP A 580 25.17 43.47 16.11
CA TRP A 580 26.09 43.65 17.23
C TRP A 580 25.55 44.72 18.15
N VAL A 581 25.44 44.46 19.46
CA VAL A 581 25.15 45.49 20.47
C VAL A 581 26.30 45.52 21.47
N GLY A 582 27.09 46.60 21.43
CA GLY A 582 28.32 46.73 22.19
C GLY A 582 29.41 45.75 21.76
N LYS A 583 30.28 45.40 22.71
CA LYS A 583 31.35 44.40 22.50
C LYS A 583 30.80 42.99 22.63
N ALA A 584 31.47 42.02 22.01
CA ALA A 584 31.13 40.60 22.16
C ALA A 584 30.96 40.21 23.64
N GLY A 585 29.86 39.53 23.97
CA GLY A 585 29.49 39.20 25.35
C GLY A 585 28.78 40.30 26.14
N PHE A 586 28.49 41.48 25.55
CA PHE A 586 27.70 42.52 26.22
C PHE A 586 26.21 42.18 26.31
N ALA A 587 25.59 41.75 25.20
CA ALA A 587 24.16 41.50 25.11
C ALA A 587 23.75 40.13 25.72
N THR A 588 23.90 40.00 27.03
CA THR A 588 23.51 38.83 27.84
C THR A 588 22.28 39.12 28.69
N SER A 589 21.63 38.07 29.20
CA SER A 589 20.49 38.15 30.13
C SER A 589 20.76 38.93 31.42
N ASP A 590 22.04 39.10 31.79
CA ASP A 590 22.46 39.90 32.96
C ASP A 590 22.46 41.41 32.68
N ASN A 591 22.41 41.81 31.41
CA ASN A 591 22.58 43.20 30.96
C ASN A 591 21.35 43.72 30.21
N ILE A 592 20.61 42.83 29.51
CA ILE A 592 19.40 43.16 28.75
C ILE A 592 18.33 42.07 28.92
N ARG A 593 17.06 42.42 28.69
CA ARG A 593 15.97 41.47 28.42
C ARG A 593 14.97 42.06 27.41
N ASP A 594 13.96 41.28 27.04
CA ASP A 594 12.86 41.71 26.17
C ASP A 594 13.37 42.24 24.81
N ALA A 595 14.38 41.56 24.24
CA ALA A 595 15.04 41.98 23.01
C ALA A 595 14.20 41.65 21.77
N GLN A 596 14.05 42.64 20.89
CA GLN A 596 13.23 42.62 19.68
C GLN A 596 14.01 43.23 18.51
N VAL A 597 13.76 42.70 17.31
CA VAL A 597 14.30 43.19 16.04
C VAL A 597 13.12 43.47 15.12
N GLU A 598 12.99 44.70 14.66
CA GLU A 598 12.04 45.08 13.62
C GLU A 598 12.77 45.11 12.27
N PHE A 599 12.17 44.50 11.25
CA PHE A 599 12.76 44.41 9.92
C PHE A 599 11.69 44.46 8.82
N ARG A 600 12.11 44.82 7.60
CA ARG A 600 11.25 44.94 6.42
C ARG A 600 11.66 43.99 5.31
N VAL A 601 10.67 43.53 4.54
CA VAL A 601 10.86 42.76 3.31
C VAL A 601 10.18 43.50 2.15
N ASN A 602 10.86 43.61 1.01
CA ASN A 602 10.29 44.18 -0.21
C ASN A 602 9.09 43.35 -0.68
N ASN A 603 7.95 44.00 -0.89
CA ASN A 603 6.77 43.31 -1.41
C ASN A 603 6.97 42.82 -2.85
N SER A 604 7.78 43.52 -3.66
CA SER A 604 8.16 43.04 -4.99
C SER A 604 8.89 41.70 -4.95
N TRP A 605 9.71 41.44 -3.93
CA TRP A 605 10.39 40.16 -3.76
C TRP A 605 9.43 39.07 -3.27
N LEU A 606 8.46 39.41 -2.41
CA LEU A 606 7.39 38.49 -2.01
C LEU A 606 6.53 38.08 -3.22
N GLU A 607 6.19 39.03 -4.09
CA GLU A 607 5.42 38.78 -5.32
C GLU A 607 6.23 37.97 -6.35
N GLU A 608 7.48 38.35 -6.60
CA GLU A 608 8.40 37.67 -7.55
C GLU A 608 8.64 36.20 -7.16
N MET A 609 8.82 35.94 -5.87
CA MET A 609 9.08 34.59 -5.33
C MET A 609 7.79 33.83 -4.94
N ALA A 610 6.61 34.42 -5.16
CA ALA A 610 5.30 33.87 -4.78
C ALA A 610 5.16 33.50 -3.28
N ILE A 611 5.74 34.30 -2.39
CA ILE A 611 5.81 34.08 -0.94
C ILE A 611 4.70 34.86 -0.22
N SER A 612 3.89 34.17 0.60
CA SER A 612 3.01 34.85 1.57
C SER A 612 3.82 35.49 2.69
N ALA A 613 3.44 36.70 3.11
CA ALA A 613 4.05 37.39 4.25
C ALA A 613 4.04 36.54 5.54
N ASP A 614 3.01 35.70 5.75
CA ASP A 614 2.92 34.80 6.91
C ASP A 614 4.07 33.77 6.98
N ASN A 615 4.70 33.46 5.85
CA ASN A 615 5.81 32.52 5.74
C ASN A 615 7.16 33.16 6.11
N ILE A 616 7.22 34.49 6.29
CA ILE A 616 8.46 35.19 6.64
C ILE A 616 8.81 34.96 8.11
N LYS A 617 10.08 34.62 8.36
CA LYS A 617 10.63 34.34 9.68
C LYS A 617 12.04 34.92 9.78
N LEU A 618 12.36 35.52 10.93
CA LEU A 618 13.73 35.80 11.30
C LEU A 618 14.33 34.55 11.94
N GLN A 619 15.50 34.10 11.47
CA GLN A 619 16.27 33.03 12.09
C GLN A 619 17.53 33.59 12.73
N ARG A 620 17.96 32.99 13.83
CA ARG A 620 19.11 33.41 14.64
C ARG A 620 20.13 32.29 14.74
N TYR A 621 21.40 32.52 14.40
CA TYR A 621 22.43 31.51 14.61
C TYR A 621 22.90 31.52 16.06
N ASN A 622 22.67 30.42 16.79
CA ASN A 622 22.97 30.33 18.22
C ASN A 622 24.42 29.89 18.54
N GLY A 623 25.26 29.66 17.52
CA GLY A 623 26.61 29.14 17.63
C GLY A 623 26.75 27.66 17.20
N THR A 624 25.64 26.94 17.04
CA THR A 624 25.61 25.57 16.50
C THR A 624 24.55 25.40 15.41
N ALA A 625 23.36 25.96 15.59
CA ALA A 625 22.22 25.84 14.68
C ALA A 625 21.49 27.17 14.47
N TRP A 626 20.64 27.23 13.44
CA TRP A 626 19.69 28.31 13.21
C TRP A 626 18.41 28.06 14.00
N GLU A 627 18.01 29.05 14.79
CA GLU A 627 16.82 29.07 15.62
C GLU A 627 15.76 29.97 14.98
N VAL A 628 14.59 29.42 14.64
CA VAL A 628 13.47 30.18 14.07
C VAL A 628 12.80 31.00 15.18
N LEU A 629 12.82 32.32 15.04
CA LEU A 629 12.30 33.22 16.06
C LEU A 629 10.80 33.48 15.91
N PRO A 630 10.06 33.68 17.03
CA PRO A 630 8.69 34.18 16.99
C PRO A 630 8.65 35.51 16.22
N THR A 631 8.05 35.49 15.03
CA THR A 631 8.01 36.60 14.07
C THR A 631 6.56 36.96 13.76
N ILE A 632 6.20 38.22 13.93
CA ILE A 632 4.85 38.79 13.73
C ILE A 632 4.91 39.78 12.55
N LEU A 633 3.87 39.79 11.70
CA LEU A 633 3.66 40.83 10.70
C LEU A 633 2.95 42.02 11.37
N GLU A 634 3.66 43.14 11.52
CA GLU A 634 3.14 44.35 12.18
C GLU A 634 2.36 45.24 11.21
N SER A 635 2.87 45.42 9.98
CA SER A 635 2.16 46.18 8.95
C SER A 635 2.60 45.80 7.53
N ASN A 636 1.75 46.10 6.56
CA ASN A 636 2.04 45.93 5.15
C ASN A 636 1.56 47.18 4.38
N ASN A 637 2.42 47.73 3.52
CA ASN A 637 2.10 48.85 2.63
C ASN A 637 2.30 48.45 1.16
N THR A 638 2.45 49.39 0.22
CA THR A 638 2.64 49.03 -1.20
C THR A 638 4.07 48.60 -1.54
N SER A 639 5.06 48.97 -0.72
CA SER A 639 6.48 48.76 -1.00
C SER A 639 7.09 47.68 -0.10
N TYR A 640 6.67 47.62 1.17
CA TYR A 640 7.26 46.75 2.19
C TYR A 640 6.22 46.13 3.11
N SER A 641 6.49 44.90 3.53
CA SER A 641 5.93 44.27 4.73
C SER A 641 6.92 44.44 5.89
N ILE A 642 6.45 44.91 7.05
CA ILE A 642 7.24 45.16 8.27
C ILE A 642 6.89 44.09 9.31
N PHE A 643 7.94 43.47 9.85
CA PHE A 643 7.87 42.36 10.78
C PHE A 643 8.64 42.68 12.05
N GLU A 644 8.19 42.08 13.15
CA GLU A 644 8.85 42.11 14.43
C GLU A 644 9.20 40.69 14.88
N ALA A 645 10.43 40.47 15.35
CA ALA A 645 10.84 39.21 15.93
C ALA A 645 11.41 39.38 17.34
N GLN A 646 10.98 38.52 18.27
CA GLN A 646 11.58 38.41 19.60
C GLN A 646 12.84 37.54 19.54
N THR A 647 13.94 38.00 20.15
CA THR A 647 15.22 37.30 20.11
C THR A 647 15.83 37.10 21.51
N PRO A 648 16.42 35.93 21.83
CA PRO A 648 17.13 35.72 23.09
C PRO A 648 18.46 36.48 23.18
N GLY A 649 18.96 37.05 22.08
CA GLY A 649 20.17 37.87 22.06
C GLY A 649 20.67 38.13 20.64
N PHE A 650 21.76 38.89 20.48
CA PHE A 650 22.29 39.25 19.16
C PHE A 650 23.42 38.32 18.70
N SER A 651 23.52 38.12 17.38
CA SER A 651 24.34 37.09 16.69
C SER A 651 24.23 37.32 15.17
N PRO A 652 24.70 36.40 14.30
CA PRO A 652 24.18 36.32 12.93
C PRO A 652 22.68 36.00 12.91
N PHE A 653 21.99 36.57 11.93
CA PHE A 653 20.58 36.42 11.63
C PHE A 653 20.38 36.19 10.12
N ALA A 654 19.25 35.59 9.76
CA ALA A 654 18.79 35.46 8.39
C ALA A 654 17.29 35.76 8.33
N ILE A 655 16.88 36.63 7.41
CA ILE A 655 15.47 36.79 7.05
C ILE A 655 15.14 35.72 6.02
N THR A 656 14.16 34.89 6.30
CA THR A 656 13.85 33.67 5.52
C THR A 656 12.36 33.55 5.23
N ALA A 657 12.02 32.79 4.19
CA ALA A 657 10.66 32.34 3.90
C ALA A 657 10.55 30.82 4.02
N GLN A 658 9.61 30.35 4.84
CA GLN A 658 9.30 28.93 5.03
C GLN A 658 8.06 28.53 4.23
N GLY A 659 8.24 27.90 3.07
CA GLY A 659 7.14 27.47 2.22
C GLY A 659 7.54 26.51 1.10
N LEU A 660 7.15 25.23 1.27
CA LEU A 660 6.97 24.18 0.26
C LEU A 660 7.76 24.29 -1.08
N LEU A 661 8.85 23.53 -1.17
CA LEU A 661 9.28 22.92 -2.45
C LEU A 661 8.20 21.93 -2.93
N THR A 662 7.15 22.44 -3.58
CA THR A 662 6.22 21.59 -4.34
C THR A 662 6.73 21.52 -5.76
N SER A 663 7.13 20.32 -6.18
CA SER A 663 7.58 20.05 -7.55
C SER A 663 6.51 20.46 -8.56
N LEU A 664 6.87 21.37 -9.47
CA LEU A 664 6.20 21.49 -10.77
C LEU A 664 6.69 20.37 -11.68
N VAL A 665 5.85 19.94 -12.64
CA VAL A 665 6.00 18.72 -13.47
C VAL A 665 5.68 17.45 -12.65
N ASP A 666 4.71 16.58 -13.01
CA ASP A 666 4.12 16.29 -14.32
C ASP A 666 2.58 16.21 -14.32
N ASN A 667 1.94 16.62 -15.43
CA ASN A 667 0.66 16.06 -15.86
C ASN A 667 0.43 16.24 -17.37
N VAL A 668 1.40 15.82 -18.18
CA VAL A 668 1.22 15.69 -19.63
C VAL A 668 0.70 14.28 -19.92
N THR A 669 -0.63 14.13 -19.97
CA THR A 669 -1.24 12.89 -20.48
C THR A 669 -1.14 12.86 -22.00
N ASP A 670 -0.09 12.25 -22.52
CA ASP A 670 0.00 11.90 -23.93
C ASP A 670 -0.94 10.72 -24.26
N THR A 671 -1.63 10.79 -25.40
CA THR A 671 -2.62 9.80 -25.83
C THR A 671 -2.09 8.97 -27.01
N PRO A 672 -2.02 7.63 -26.91
CA PRO A 672 -1.60 6.81 -28.05
C PRO A 672 -2.71 6.65 -29.10
N PHE A 673 -2.36 6.88 -30.37
CA PHE A 673 -3.10 6.37 -31.53
C PHE A 673 -2.94 4.82 -31.62
N THR A 674 -3.87 4.01 -32.14
CA THR A 674 -4.38 4.00 -33.54
C THR A 674 -5.62 3.08 -33.72
N HIS A 675 -6.59 3.50 -34.57
CA HIS A 675 -7.37 2.72 -35.59
C HIS A 675 -8.04 1.34 -35.23
N ILE A 676 -9.26 0.93 -35.66
CA ILE A 676 -10.26 1.31 -36.70
C ILE A 676 -11.68 0.97 -36.17
N SER A 677 -12.73 1.78 -36.34
CA SER A 677 -13.78 1.60 -37.38
C SER A 677 -14.82 2.72 -37.40
N ASP A 678 -15.32 2.99 -38.60
CA ASP A 678 -16.15 4.14 -38.99
C ASP A 678 -17.66 4.00 -38.66
N VAL A 679 -18.34 5.15 -38.74
CA VAL A 679 -19.72 5.44 -39.17
C VAL A 679 -20.51 6.28 -38.17
N GLY A 680 -20.82 7.53 -38.55
CA GLY A 680 -22.10 8.16 -38.16
C GLY A 680 -22.09 9.60 -37.62
N MET A 681 -22.23 10.56 -38.55
CA MET A 681 -22.90 11.87 -38.39
C MET A 681 -22.30 13.00 -37.51
N GLU A 682 -21.83 14.02 -38.25
CA GLU A 682 -22.20 15.45 -38.12
C GLU A 682 -21.89 16.19 -36.79
N LYS A 683 -20.73 16.87 -36.78
CA LYS A 683 -20.37 17.86 -35.75
C LYS A 683 -21.12 19.19 -35.95
N LYS A 684 -21.80 19.67 -34.90
CA LYS A 684 -21.95 21.13 -34.65
C LYS A 684 -21.39 21.51 -33.28
N GLN A 685 -20.66 22.61 -33.33
CA GLN A 685 -19.82 23.23 -32.30
C GLN A 685 -20.60 23.71 -31.05
N PRO A 686 -20.10 23.47 -29.83
CA PRO A 686 -20.48 24.25 -28.65
C PRO A 686 -19.42 25.32 -28.34
N ALA A 687 -19.88 26.54 -28.03
CA ALA A 687 -19.05 27.63 -27.54
C ALA A 687 -18.83 27.54 -26.01
N LYS A 688 -17.84 28.31 -25.52
CA LYS A 688 -17.48 28.44 -24.09
C LYS A 688 -18.71 28.73 -23.21
N SER A 689 -18.89 27.99 -22.11
CA SER A 689 -19.93 28.27 -21.10
C SER A 689 -19.37 28.27 -19.68
N ARG A 690 -19.91 29.14 -18.82
CA ARG A 690 -19.41 29.50 -17.49
C ARG A 690 -20.15 28.71 -16.41
N ILE A 691 -19.56 27.62 -15.90
CA ILE A 691 -20.24 26.66 -14.99
C ILE A 691 -19.48 26.50 -13.66
N TRP A 692 -19.00 27.60 -13.06
CA TRP A 692 -18.42 27.60 -11.70
C TRP A 692 -19.10 28.60 -10.73
N THR A 693 -20.21 29.22 -11.14
CA THR A 693 -20.89 30.29 -10.36
C THR A 693 -22.14 29.80 -9.62
N PHE A 694 -22.51 28.52 -9.68
CA PHE A 694 -23.79 28.01 -9.16
C PHE A 694 -23.75 27.06 -7.95
N ILE A 695 -22.56 26.65 -7.47
CA ILE A 695 -22.46 25.73 -6.31
C ILE A 695 -22.44 26.47 -4.96
N ILE A 696 -21.96 27.71 -4.91
CA ILE A 696 -21.88 28.50 -3.65
C ILE A 696 -23.26 29.08 -3.23
N VAL A 697 -24.20 29.30 -4.16
CA VAL A 697 -25.51 29.89 -3.86
C VAL A 697 -26.44 28.92 -3.10
N PHE A 698 -26.33 27.61 -3.33
CA PHE A 698 -27.20 26.63 -2.65
C PHE A 698 -26.76 26.27 -1.23
N VAL A 699 -25.48 26.45 -0.87
CA VAL A 699 -25.00 26.22 0.51
C VAL A 699 -25.37 27.40 1.42
N LEU A 700 -25.36 28.64 0.91
CA LEU A 700 -25.69 29.83 1.70
C LEU A 700 -27.19 30.00 2.00
N MET A 701 -28.11 29.48 1.17
CA MET A 701 -29.54 29.45 1.51
C MET A 701 -29.91 28.40 2.58
N GLY A 702 -29.10 27.34 2.75
CA GLY A 702 -29.33 26.33 3.80
C GLY A 702 -29.06 26.86 5.21
N ILE A 703 -28.02 27.67 5.37
CA ILE A 703 -27.59 28.17 6.69
C ILE A 703 -28.52 29.30 7.20
N LEU A 704 -29.07 30.13 6.30
CA LEU A 704 -30.03 31.18 6.68
C LEU A 704 -31.42 30.64 7.08
N ALA A 705 -31.80 29.44 6.61
CA ALA A 705 -33.08 28.83 6.99
C ALA A 705 -33.06 28.28 8.43
N VAL A 706 -31.94 27.71 8.88
CA VAL A 706 -31.79 27.18 10.25
C VAL A 706 -31.67 28.30 11.29
N GLY A 707 -31.06 29.44 10.93
CA GLY A 707 -30.96 30.61 11.81
C GLY A 707 -32.29 31.30 12.12
N TYR A 708 -33.28 31.21 11.23
CA TYR A 708 -34.56 31.93 11.40
C TYR A 708 -35.57 31.20 12.31
N GLU A 709 -35.44 29.87 12.53
CA GLU A 709 -36.24 29.17 13.54
C GLU A 709 -35.74 29.38 14.98
N TYR A 710 -34.44 29.60 15.18
CA TYR A 710 -33.87 29.69 16.53
C TYR A 710 -34.13 31.04 17.25
N LEU A 711 -34.62 32.06 16.54
CA LEU A 711 -34.90 33.40 17.07
C LEU A 711 -36.41 33.70 17.25
N LYS A 712 -37.24 32.65 17.38
CA LYS A 712 -38.69 32.80 17.64
C LYS A 712 -39.21 32.06 18.88
N LYS A 713 -38.32 31.66 19.78
CA LYS A 713 -38.65 31.26 21.15
C LYS A 713 -37.63 31.90 22.11
N GLU A 714 -38.19 32.57 23.13
CA GLU A 714 -37.54 33.41 24.16
C GLU A 714 -37.15 34.82 23.68
#